data_AF-A0A1G2KN25-F1
#
_entry.id   AF-A0A1G2KN25-F1
#
_cell.length_a   1.000
_cell.length_b   1.000
_cell.length_c   1.000
_cell.angle_alpha   90.00
_cell.angle_beta   90.00
_cell.angle_gamma   90.00
#
_symmetry.space_group_name_H-M   'P 1'
#
loop_
_entity.id
_entity.type
_entity.pdbx_description
1 polymer ?
#
loop_
_entity_poly.entity_id
_entity_poly.type
_entity_poly.pdbx_seq_one_letter_code
_entity_poly.pdbx_strand_id
1 'polypeptide(L)'
;MEIRRFLVWSIVLLLLLLFLPHPTWGYEPRTTHAGLTQEIIKTFNRNHTGANISDADAEKIIAGAIGEDEGTRPLRHFFDPIYNRGLTLTARKTQEPDLAALSWISSKEWARNSLEQSGNSPLIGNLMPYFSADSDFTWERGIYEFTWGDKDTGLNALGHVLHLLEDASVPDHTRNDPHPPYLTSIFHQASPYEKWAGQYDRNNIEMTLLTAESPRKPEYSFADPGEYFDNLALYSNKKFFSQDTILDSAYAEPTILQETSHTLSDGQSYRFGLNADGFIIVRINKTFDLSTGEITKKYSILDRDNIVLGTYWTHLTQEDILNGSGVIKLFFDEANKEKETRTLYDKNRSWLQKQFDRLAPLTASVSDSLGKLFAENKLPDDITPAENIIPAASSPPAENNTNKLAVKPPSLTASPPATPASTTQKTILANQTAITTVSSPLPLGRFIGGGGAPPPPATTLAPPPPTVATTTEAASTSTTTQATTTPPTAPIVLYPPSGISTTSTRVLFYGTAASSTAVIAAGFSETASTTTDWQWLMTLTLPHGTSTLAFTAGNSEGLESSTTTINIFIATSTGGFIELPPDDDEITDAIPPDLTFTISNCYGDASSSPCLLIHGTTTLAWTSTSSDLGHFDIDCHVGADQCLDFPLSTRATTTLDFSGTDQTVYIFSVSAVDISGNHSAPIEKVVEINARPVVINEIAWAGTSSDHPQDEWLELFNRTDVVIDLSGWTVDATTHDSPHLVLYGMIPAHGYYLIERTDDTTTNIPADLVASFGHGLSNSGDSLTLSFASTPIDATPDCGGWCGGNTTNYATMERRDPDISSAIPENWGTNSGLIINGNGADGNPLQGTPKARNSLNYPVIENPPEPPDTPDETEITSEDTASNAENTADDTSTTSTATTTDSQP
;
A
#
# COMPACT_ATOMS: atom_id res chain seq x y z
N MET A 1 -16.47 49.36 -10.39
CA MET A 1 -16.80 47.93 -10.14
C MET A 1 -15.55 47.07 -10.14
N GLU A 2 -14.62 47.30 -11.07
CA GLU A 2 -13.39 46.51 -11.25
C GLU A 2 -12.51 46.39 -10.01
N ILE A 3 -12.32 47.45 -9.20
CA ILE A 3 -11.51 47.37 -7.97
C ILE A 3 -12.01 46.27 -7.01
N ARG A 4 -13.33 46.05 -6.91
CA ARG A 4 -13.89 44.93 -6.12
C ARG A 4 -13.61 43.57 -6.78
N ARG A 5 -13.66 43.48 -8.12
CA ARG A 5 -13.25 42.26 -8.83
C ARG A 5 -11.77 41.97 -8.65
N PHE A 6 -10.91 42.99 -8.77
CA PHE A 6 -9.46 42.85 -8.57
C PHE A 6 -9.14 42.42 -7.14
N LEU A 7 -9.78 43.02 -6.13
CA LEU A 7 -9.62 42.62 -4.73
C LEU A 7 -10.09 41.17 -4.48
N VAL A 8 -11.24 40.77 -5.05
CA VAL A 8 -11.72 39.37 -4.97
C VAL A 8 -10.78 38.42 -5.70
N TRP A 9 -10.30 38.74 -6.90
CA TRP A 9 -9.31 37.92 -7.61
C TRP A 9 -7.97 37.84 -6.87
N SER A 10 -7.51 38.92 -6.22
CA SER A 10 -6.32 38.88 -5.36
C SER A 10 -6.54 38.03 -4.10
N ILE A 11 -7.73 38.05 -3.49
CA ILE A 11 -8.06 37.20 -2.34
C ILE A 11 -8.19 35.73 -2.78
N VAL A 12 -8.83 35.45 -3.91
CA VAL A 12 -8.94 34.09 -4.48
C VAL A 12 -7.57 33.56 -4.90
N LEU A 13 -6.69 34.40 -5.48
CA LEU A 13 -5.32 34.02 -5.81
C LEU A 13 -4.48 33.79 -4.53
N LEU A 14 -4.65 34.61 -3.49
CA LEU A 14 -4.00 34.42 -2.19
C LEU A 14 -4.47 33.13 -1.50
N LEU A 15 -5.75 32.79 -1.62
CA LEU A 15 -6.31 31.52 -1.12
C LEU A 15 -5.82 30.33 -1.96
N LEU A 16 -5.77 30.43 -3.28
CA LEU A 16 -5.17 29.40 -4.14
C LEU A 16 -3.69 29.16 -3.80
N LEU A 17 -2.93 30.22 -3.50
CA LEU A 17 -1.54 30.11 -3.02
C LEU A 17 -1.44 29.49 -1.62
N LEU A 18 -2.48 29.61 -0.78
CA LEU A 18 -2.59 28.91 0.51
C LEU A 18 -3.06 27.44 0.38
N PHE A 19 -3.63 27.05 -0.76
CA PHE A 19 -4.08 25.68 -1.05
C PHE A 19 -3.11 24.89 -1.96
N LEU A 20 -2.03 25.51 -2.45
CA LEU A 20 -0.91 24.74 -3.00
C LEU A 20 -0.19 24.01 -1.86
N PRO A 21 -0.01 22.67 -1.92
CA PRO A 21 0.69 21.94 -0.88
C PRO A 21 2.15 22.40 -0.82
N HIS A 22 2.54 22.93 0.34
CA HIS A 22 3.92 23.29 0.67
C HIS A 22 4.24 22.65 2.02
N PRO A 23 5.38 21.95 2.17
CA PRO A 23 5.44 20.95 3.21
C PRO A 23 5.91 21.56 4.53
N THR A 24 5.40 21.01 5.63
CA THR A 24 5.96 21.18 6.96
C THR A 24 7.12 20.20 7.10
N TRP A 25 8.33 20.64 6.73
CA TRP A 25 9.53 19.79 6.76
C TRP A 25 9.78 19.27 8.17
N GLY A 26 10.11 17.99 8.28
CA GLY A 26 10.54 17.36 9.52
C GLY A 26 12.02 17.66 9.81
N TYR A 27 12.79 16.62 10.15
CA TYR A 27 14.24 16.70 9.96
C TYR A 27 14.55 16.93 8.45
N GLU A 28 15.65 17.59 8.09
CA GLU A 28 15.98 17.78 6.66
C GLU A 28 16.22 16.41 5.99
N PRO A 29 15.39 15.99 5.01
CA PRO A 29 15.34 14.60 4.58
C PRO A 29 16.65 14.12 3.97
N ARG A 30 17.32 15.00 3.22
CA ARG A 30 18.58 14.68 2.51
C ARG A 30 19.81 14.67 3.42
N THR A 31 19.72 15.15 4.65
CA THR A 31 20.85 15.14 5.61
C THR A 31 20.52 14.33 6.86
N THR A 32 19.49 14.73 7.61
CA THR A 32 19.28 14.31 8.99
C THR A 32 18.46 13.03 9.10
N HIS A 33 17.33 12.88 8.40
CA HIS A 33 16.63 11.57 8.30
C HIS A 33 17.57 10.50 7.70
N ALA A 34 18.17 10.81 6.55
CA ALA A 34 19.16 9.94 5.91
C ALA A 34 20.36 9.59 6.82
N GLY A 35 20.68 10.44 7.79
CA GLY A 35 21.68 10.20 8.83
C GLY A 35 21.20 9.31 9.97
N LEU A 36 20.01 9.58 10.53
CA LEU A 36 19.40 8.80 11.62
C LEU A 36 19.12 7.37 11.17
N THR A 37 18.51 7.18 10.00
CA THR A 37 18.30 5.87 9.38
C THR A 37 19.63 5.11 9.22
N GLN A 38 20.74 5.79 8.92
CA GLN A 38 22.05 5.15 8.85
C GLN A 38 22.58 4.69 10.22
N GLU A 39 22.40 5.48 11.29
CA GLU A 39 22.78 5.08 12.66
C GLU A 39 21.87 3.97 13.23
N ILE A 40 20.59 3.97 12.87
CA ILE A 40 19.63 2.89 13.10
C ILE A 40 20.14 1.58 12.48
N ILE A 41 20.49 1.59 11.19
CA ILE A 41 21.01 0.41 10.48
C ILE A 41 22.36 -0.05 11.05
N LYS A 42 23.27 0.87 11.38
CA LYS A 42 24.54 0.56 12.06
C LYS A 42 24.30 -0.09 13.43
N THR A 43 23.32 0.39 14.19
CA THR A 43 22.97 -0.15 15.53
C THR A 43 22.37 -1.55 15.42
N PHE A 44 21.44 -1.76 14.48
CA PHE A 44 20.88 -3.07 14.17
C PHE A 44 21.99 -4.07 13.76
N ASN A 45 22.84 -3.70 12.80
CA ASN A 45 23.98 -4.52 12.36
C ASN A 45 25.00 -4.79 13.48
N ARG A 46 25.20 -3.85 14.42
CA ARG A 46 26.06 -4.03 15.61
C ARG A 46 25.45 -5.05 16.58
N ASN A 47 24.12 -5.09 16.72
CA ASN A 47 23.43 -6.02 17.59
C ASN A 47 23.32 -7.43 16.97
N HIS A 48 22.89 -7.53 15.72
CA HIS A 48 22.50 -8.77 15.03
C HIS A 48 23.57 -9.30 14.08
N THR A 49 24.70 -9.73 14.63
CA THR A 49 25.92 -10.16 13.90
C THR A 49 25.79 -11.46 13.06
N GLY A 50 24.58 -11.85 12.69
CA GLY A 50 24.26 -12.95 11.79
C GLY A 50 23.15 -12.62 10.77
N ALA A 51 22.64 -11.38 10.77
CA ALA A 51 21.53 -10.92 9.93
C ALA A 51 21.80 -9.51 9.39
N ASN A 52 23.05 -9.21 9.03
CA ASN A 52 23.47 -7.88 8.61
C ASN A 52 22.73 -7.41 7.33
N ILE A 53 22.16 -6.21 7.39
CA ILE A 53 21.80 -5.40 6.22
C ILE A 53 23.09 -5.08 5.46
N SER A 54 23.10 -5.30 4.13
CA SER A 54 24.24 -4.95 3.27
C SER A 54 24.25 -3.46 2.93
N ASP A 55 25.40 -2.90 2.55
CA ASP A 55 25.50 -1.47 2.21
C ASP A 55 24.52 -1.08 1.09
N ALA A 56 24.31 -1.95 0.09
CA ALA A 56 23.35 -1.73 -1.00
C ALA A 56 21.88 -1.75 -0.51
N ASP A 57 21.56 -2.63 0.45
CA ASP A 57 20.23 -2.69 1.07
C ASP A 57 19.98 -1.48 1.98
N ALA A 58 21.03 -0.99 2.66
CA ALA A 58 20.96 0.19 3.51
C ALA A 58 20.62 1.45 2.70
N GLU A 59 21.18 1.62 1.50
CA GLU A 59 20.81 2.74 0.62
C GLU A 59 19.34 2.68 0.15
N LYS A 60 18.71 1.50 0.08
CA LYS A 60 17.27 1.36 -0.26
C LYS A 60 16.37 1.86 0.88
N ILE A 61 16.71 1.50 2.11
CA ILE A 61 16.03 1.98 3.32
C ILE A 61 16.23 3.50 3.45
N ILE A 62 17.47 3.99 3.31
CA ILE A 62 17.79 5.43 3.36
C ILE A 62 17.06 6.20 2.24
N ALA A 63 16.92 5.64 1.04
CA ALA A 63 16.15 6.28 -0.04
C ALA A 63 14.66 6.41 0.29
N GLY A 64 14.07 5.44 1.00
CA GLY A 64 12.67 5.54 1.49
C GLY A 64 12.51 6.58 2.58
N ALA A 65 13.48 6.65 3.50
CA ALA A 65 13.49 7.68 4.55
C ALA A 65 13.70 9.11 4.02
N ILE A 66 14.22 9.26 2.80
CA ILE A 66 14.28 10.55 2.07
C ILE A 66 12.94 10.85 1.35
N GLY A 67 12.22 9.83 0.88
CA GLY A 67 11.03 9.96 0.03
C GLY A 67 9.71 10.24 0.76
N GLU A 68 9.62 9.97 2.07
CA GLU A 68 8.40 10.22 2.86
C GLU A 68 8.06 11.71 3.03
N ASP A 69 9.01 12.61 2.77
CA ASP A 69 8.84 14.07 2.81
C ASP A 69 8.26 14.64 1.49
N GLU A 70 8.05 13.81 0.46
CA GLU A 70 7.65 14.28 -0.87
C GLU A 70 6.13 14.55 -0.99
N GLY A 71 5.79 15.64 -1.69
CA GLY A 71 4.40 15.98 -2.05
C GLY A 71 3.54 16.43 -0.87
N THR A 72 2.47 15.68 -0.59
CA THR A 72 1.46 15.97 0.46
C THR A 72 1.66 15.15 1.73
N ARG A 73 2.58 14.18 1.73
CA ARG A 73 2.81 13.22 2.81
C ARG A 73 3.14 13.88 4.17
N PRO A 74 3.86 15.02 4.25
CA PRO A 74 4.16 15.68 5.54
C PRO A 74 2.96 16.12 6.40
N LEU A 75 1.77 16.23 5.81
CA LEU A 75 0.54 16.46 6.58
C LEU A 75 0.11 15.25 7.44
N ARG A 76 0.78 14.09 7.27
CA ARG A 76 0.56 12.85 8.02
C ARG A 76 1.69 12.51 9.02
N HIS A 77 2.80 13.28 9.07
CA HIS A 77 3.96 13.02 9.95
C HIS A 77 3.65 13.16 11.46
N PHE A 78 2.64 13.96 11.80
CA PHE A 78 2.28 14.28 13.19
C PHE A 78 1.64 13.09 13.92
N PHE A 79 2.02 12.85 15.17
CA PHE A 79 1.31 11.95 16.09
C PHE A 79 1.35 12.49 17.52
N ASP A 80 0.23 13.04 17.97
CA ASP A 80 0.03 13.49 19.35
C ASP A 80 -0.46 12.31 20.21
N PRO A 81 0.36 11.77 21.13
CA PRO A 81 0.05 10.58 21.91
C PRO A 81 -0.81 10.90 23.15
N ILE A 82 -1.02 12.18 23.49
CA ILE A 82 -1.86 12.60 24.62
C ILE A 82 -3.33 12.63 24.21
N TYR A 83 -3.58 12.98 22.95
CA TYR A 83 -4.92 13.03 22.36
C TYR A 83 -5.17 11.90 21.33
N ASN A 84 -4.17 11.06 21.05
CA ASN A 84 -4.18 9.96 20.08
C ASN A 84 -4.72 10.38 18.69
N ARG A 85 -4.04 11.36 18.08
CA ARG A 85 -4.47 12.01 16.82
C ARG A 85 -3.29 12.40 15.94
N GLY A 86 -3.54 12.61 14.65
CA GLY A 86 -2.62 13.31 13.75
C GLY A 86 -2.81 14.83 13.79
N LEU A 87 -2.22 15.52 12.81
CA LEU A 87 -2.30 16.96 12.67
C LEU A 87 -3.76 17.44 12.71
N THR A 88 -4.07 18.41 13.57
CA THR A 88 -5.41 18.98 13.74
C THR A 88 -5.33 20.51 13.76
N LEU A 89 -5.85 21.14 12.71
CA LEU A 89 -5.93 22.60 12.54
C LEU A 89 -7.35 23.09 12.88
N THR A 90 -7.50 23.63 14.08
CA THR A 90 -8.72 24.35 14.50
C THR A 90 -8.60 25.84 14.20
N ALA A 91 -9.65 26.47 13.66
CA ALA A 91 -9.69 27.91 13.46
C ALA A 91 -9.52 28.65 14.81
N ARG A 92 -8.57 29.60 14.87
CA ARG A 92 -8.01 30.14 16.12
C ARG A 92 -8.96 31.11 16.86
N LYS A 93 -10.02 30.59 17.50
CA LYS A 93 -10.94 31.31 18.41
C LYS A 93 -11.51 32.63 17.85
N THR A 94 -11.82 32.67 16.55
CA THR A 94 -12.76 33.66 15.99
C THR A 94 -14.19 33.32 16.42
N GLN A 95 -15.06 34.32 16.57
CA GLN A 95 -16.48 34.11 16.90
C GLN A 95 -17.31 33.79 15.63
N GLU A 96 -16.82 32.86 14.83
CA GLU A 96 -17.40 32.39 13.56
C GLU A 96 -17.62 30.86 13.72
N PRO A 97 -18.86 30.35 13.78
CA PRO A 97 -19.12 28.97 14.22
C PRO A 97 -18.70 27.87 13.24
N ASP A 98 -18.60 28.17 11.94
CA ASP A 98 -18.81 27.17 10.87
C ASP A 98 -17.54 26.72 10.13
N LEU A 99 -16.34 27.00 10.67
CA LEU A 99 -15.08 26.43 10.14
C LEU A 99 -14.78 25.09 10.81
N ALA A 100 -15.13 24.00 10.12
CA ALA A 100 -14.76 22.65 10.50
C ALA A 100 -13.24 22.51 10.70
N ALA A 101 -12.82 21.75 11.72
CA ALA A 101 -11.41 21.49 11.97
C ALA A 101 -10.84 20.58 10.87
N LEU A 102 -9.80 21.04 10.19
CA LEU A 102 -9.06 20.18 9.26
C LEU A 102 -8.21 19.22 10.09
N SER A 103 -8.40 17.92 9.89
CA SER A 103 -7.73 16.87 10.67
C SER A 103 -7.15 15.81 9.74
N TRP A 104 -5.96 15.35 10.08
CA TRP A 104 -5.25 14.29 9.38
C TRP A 104 -5.06 13.08 10.31
N ILE A 105 -4.97 11.87 9.73
CA ILE A 105 -4.59 10.68 10.52
C ILE A 105 -3.13 10.82 10.99
N SER A 106 -2.79 10.14 12.09
CA SER A 106 -1.44 10.20 12.67
C SER A 106 -0.43 9.40 11.87
N SER A 107 0.87 9.72 12.01
CA SER A 107 1.97 8.96 11.40
C SER A 107 1.93 7.47 11.76
N LYS A 108 1.58 7.15 13.01
CA LYS A 108 1.32 5.79 13.51
C LYS A 108 0.30 5.00 12.67
N GLU A 109 -0.79 5.64 12.24
CA GLU A 109 -1.83 5.01 11.42
C GLU A 109 -1.51 5.09 9.92
N TRP A 110 -0.93 6.21 9.48
CA TRP A 110 -0.46 6.42 8.12
C TRP A 110 0.59 5.38 7.70
N ALA A 111 1.52 5.03 8.60
CA ALA A 111 2.50 3.95 8.41
C ALA A 111 1.87 2.55 8.20
N ARG A 112 0.56 2.38 8.39
CA ARG A 112 -0.14 1.08 8.46
C ARG A 112 -1.37 0.97 7.56
N ASN A 113 -1.84 2.07 6.99
CA ASN A 113 -3.10 2.12 6.27
C ASN A 113 -2.89 2.23 4.75
N SER A 114 -2.73 1.07 4.09
CA SER A 114 -2.58 0.96 2.62
C SER A 114 -3.72 1.64 1.86
N LEU A 115 -4.94 1.59 2.39
CA LEU A 115 -6.10 2.20 1.74
C LEU A 115 -5.94 3.73 1.71
N GLU A 116 -5.61 4.35 2.84
CA GLU A 116 -5.30 5.79 2.90
C GLU A 116 -4.08 6.18 2.03
N GLN A 117 -3.00 5.40 2.05
CA GLN A 117 -1.84 5.67 1.17
C GLN A 117 -2.15 5.49 -0.33
N SER A 118 -3.12 4.65 -0.69
CA SER A 118 -3.64 4.50 -2.06
C SER A 118 -4.63 5.60 -2.48
N GLY A 119 -4.86 6.62 -1.64
CA GLY A 119 -5.87 7.65 -1.89
C GLY A 119 -7.31 7.19 -1.65
N ASN A 120 -7.51 6.17 -0.81
CA ASN A 120 -8.77 5.48 -0.57
C ASN A 120 -9.44 4.90 -1.83
N SER A 121 -8.64 4.39 -2.77
CA SER A 121 -9.15 3.80 -4.01
C SER A 121 -10.03 2.57 -3.73
N PRO A 122 -11.31 2.55 -4.14
CA PRO A 122 -12.21 1.41 -3.89
C PRO A 122 -11.83 0.14 -4.67
N LEU A 123 -10.91 0.26 -5.64
CA LEU A 123 -10.38 -0.85 -6.43
C LEU A 123 -9.42 -1.73 -5.62
N ILE A 124 -8.71 -1.14 -4.64
CA ILE A 124 -7.67 -1.78 -3.83
C ILE A 124 -8.26 -2.90 -2.98
N GLY A 125 -7.72 -4.10 -3.11
CA GLY A 125 -8.15 -5.31 -2.39
C GLY A 125 -9.46 -5.94 -2.91
N ASN A 126 -10.30 -5.20 -3.62
CA ASN A 126 -11.51 -5.71 -4.27
C ASN A 126 -11.20 -6.30 -5.65
N LEU A 127 -10.71 -5.44 -6.54
CA LEU A 127 -10.35 -5.75 -7.92
C LEU A 127 -8.84 -5.98 -8.02
N MET A 128 -8.10 -4.94 -7.66
CA MET A 128 -6.65 -4.90 -7.65
C MET A 128 -6.14 -5.60 -6.39
N PRO A 129 -4.87 -6.05 -6.38
CA PRO A 129 -4.24 -6.50 -5.15
C PRO A 129 -4.33 -5.43 -4.05
N TYR A 130 -4.47 -5.83 -2.78
CA TYR A 130 -4.61 -4.91 -1.64
C TYR A 130 -3.40 -3.98 -1.45
N PHE A 131 -2.25 -4.34 -2.03
CA PHE A 131 -1.01 -3.57 -1.99
C PHE A 131 -0.63 -2.95 -3.34
N SER A 132 -1.55 -2.80 -4.31
CA SER A 132 -1.18 -2.44 -5.70
C SER A 132 -0.91 -0.96 -6.00
N ALA A 133 -0.86 -0.08 -5.00
CA ALA A 133 -0.69 1.35 -5.23
C ALA A 133 0.79 1.75 -5.15
N ASP A 134 1.29 2.46 -6.17
CA ASP A 134 2.67 2.98 -6.21
C ASP A 134 2.96 4.02 -5.10
N SER A 135 1.90 4.55 -4.46
CA SER A 135 1.97 5.48 -3.33
C SER A 135 1.88 4.81 -1.95
N ASP A 136 1.66 3.48 -1.89
CA ASP A 136 1.66 2.69 -0.65
C ASP A 136 3.09 2.28 -0.28
N PHE A 137 3.55 2.78 0.86
CA PHE A 137 4.82 2.46 1.51
C PHE A 137 4.62 2.01 2.97
N THR A 138 3.46 1.42 3.28
CA THR A 138 3.12 0.98 4.64
C THR A 138 3.90 -0.24 5.13
N TRP A 139 3.81 -0.50 6.43
CA TRP A 139 4.41 -1.64 7.12
C TRP A 139 4.09 -2.99 6.46
N GLU A 140 2.81 -3.31 6.27
CA GLU A 140 2.40 -4.58 5.67
C GLU A 140 2.79 -4.69 4.20
N ARG A 141 2.69 -3.58 3.45
CA ARG A 141 3.16 -3.45 2.06
C ARG A 141 4.63 -3.79 1.94
N GLY A 142 5.47 -3.20 2.80
CA GLY A 142 6.90 -3.45 2.85
C GLY A 142 7.24 -4.91 3.17
N ILE A 143 6.56 -5.51 4.16
CA ILE A 143 6.75 -6.92 4.52
C ILE A 143 6.32 -7.84 3.37
N TYR A 144 5.19 -7.54 2.70
CA TYR A 144 4.72 -8.31 1.54
C TYR A 144 5.75 -8.26 0.40
N GLU A 145 6.19 -7.07 -0.02
CA GLU A 145 7.13 -6.91 -1.13
C GLU A 145 8.49 -7.55 -0.82
N PHE A 146 9.03 -7.33 0.39
CA PHE A 146 10.28 -7.96 0.84
C PHE A 146 10.21 -9.50 0.89
N THR A 147 9.02 -10.08 0.99
CA THR A 147 8.82 -11.53 1.16
C THR A 147 8.38 -12.24 -0.12
N TRP A 148 7.56 -11.59 -0.95
CA TRP A 148 6.85 -12.21 -2.09
C TRP A 148 6.93 -11.39 -3.39
N GLY A 149 7.35 -10.13 -3.35
CA GLY A 149 7.41 -9.21 -4.48
C GLY A 149 8.84 -8.75 -4.77
N ASP A 150 9.01 -7.45 -5.00
CA ASP A 150 10.32 -6.82 -5.11
C ASP A 150 10.93 -6.50 -3.73
N LYS A 151 12.11 -7.07 -3.49
CA LYS A 151 12.89 -6.84 -2.27
C LYS A 151 13.25 -5.36 -2.09
N ASP A 152 13.55 -4.66 -3.18
CA ASP A 152 14.01 -3.27 -3.12
C ASP A 152 12.85 -2.32 -2.75
N THR A 153 11.66 -2.50 -3.31
CA THR A 153 10.41 -1.85 -2.86
C THR A 153 10.10 -2.16 -1.40
N GLY A 154 10.27 -3.42 -0.97
CA GLY A 154 10.05 -3.81 0.43
C GLY A 154 10.99 -3.11 1.43
N LEU A 155 12.28 -2.98 1.08
CA LEU A 155 13.26 -2.23 1.87
C LEU A 155 13.02 -0.71 1.81
N ASN A 156 12.55 -0.19 0.68
CA ASN A 156 12.20 1.21 0.54
C ASN A 156 11.02 1.58 1.44
N ALA A 157 9.94 0.80 1.46
CA ALA A 157 8.80 1.00 2.37
C ALA A 157 9.19 0.95 3.86
N LEU A 158 10.13 0.08 4.25
CA LEU A 158 10.72 0.11 5.61
C LEU A 158 11.37 1.48 5.92
N GLY A 159 12.01 2.12 4.94
CA GLY A 159 12.54 3.47 5.06
C GLY A 159 11.47 4.54 5.33
N HIS A 160 10.35 4.48 4.60
CA HIS A 160 9.20 5.37 4.84
C HIS A 160 8.63 5.22 6.26
N VAL A 161 8.53 3.98 6.78
CA VAL A 161 8.10 3.75 8.16
C VAL A 161 9.12 4.24 9.20
N LEU A 162 10.42 4.18 8.91
CA LEU A 162 11.46 4.72 9.80
C LEU A 162 11.44 6.25 9.85
N HIS A 163 11.24 6.95 8.73
CA HIS A 163 11.07 8.42 8.73
C HIS A 163 9.93 8.87 9.66
N LEU A 164 8.76 8.24 9.54
CA LEU A 164 7.60 8.51 10.39
C LEU A 164 7.85 8.24 11.89
N LEU A 165 8.80 7.35 12.21
CA LEU A 165 9.26 7.10 13.57
C LEU A 165 10.29 8.15 14.01
N GLU A 166 11.22 8.54 13.14
CA GLU A 166 12.18 9.62 13.39
C GLU A 166 11.43 10.94 13.68
N ASP A 167 10.30 11.22 13.02
CA ASP A 167 9.38 12.32 13.33
C ASP A 167 8.74 12.23 14.73
N ALA A 168 8.46 11.01 15.21
CA ALA A 168 7.98 10.79 16.57
C ALA A 168 9.06 11.14 17.62
N SER A 169 10.32 11.31 17.22
CA SER A 169 11.35 11.90 18.09
C SER A 169 11.23 13.44 18.18
N VAL A 170 10.54 14.11 17.26
CA VAL A 170 10.41 15.59 17.24
C VAL A 170 9.29 16.05 18.20
N PRO A 171 9.55 17.03 19.11
CA PRO A 171 8.52 17.54 20.02
C PRO A 171 7.36 18.24 19.30
N ASP A 172 7.62 18.83 18.14
CA ASP A 172 6.71 19.64 17.34
C ASP A 172 5.65 18.75 16.64
N HIS A 173 6.08 17.67 15.99
CA HIS A 173 5.20 16.64 15.43
C HIS A 173 4.37 15.90 16.48
N THR A 174 4.91 15.75 17.70
CA THR A 174 4.23 15.06 18.81
C THR A 174 3.39 15.97 19.70
N ARG A 175 3.40 17.29 19.48
CA ARG A 175 2.61 18.28 20.23
C ARG A 175 1.67 19.10 19.35
N ASN A 176 1.39 18.64 18.13
CA ASN A 176 0.47 19.28 17.17
C ASN A 176 0.87 20.75 16.91
N ASP A 177 2.17 20.99 16.67
CA ASP A 177 2.77 22.33 16.51
C ASP A 177 3.33 22.53 15.08
N PRO A 178 2.46 22.76 14.07
CA PRO A 178 2.86 22.84 12.66
C PRO A 178 3.49 24.19 12.30
N HIS A 179 4.50 24.16 11.43
CA HIS A 179 5.31 25.32 11.05
C HIS A 179 5.25 25.61 9.52
N PRO A 180 4.27 26.38 9.01
CA PRO A 180 4.05 26.53 7.56
C PRO A 180 5.07 27.46 6.86
N PRO A 181 5.63 27.07 5.69
CA PRO A 181 6.82 27.71 5.12
C PRO A 181 6.64 29.15 4.63
N TYR A 182 5.43 29.58 4.24
CA TYR A 182 5.20 30.91 3.63
C TYR A 182 5.40 32.11 4.57
N LEU A 183 5.48 31.91 5.89
CA LEU A 183 5.67 32.99 6.87
C LEU A 183 7.12 33.08 7.41
N THR A 184 8.00 32.18 6.98
CA THR A 184 9.39 32.02 7.48
C THR A 184 10.24 33.29 7.42
N SER A 185 10.14 34.07 6.33
CA SER A 185 10.95 35.29 6.11
C SER A 185 10.44 36.54 6.84
N ILE A 186 9.23 36.49 7.42
CA ILE A 186 8.58 37.65 8.07
C ILE A 186 8.31 37.40 9.56
N PHE A 187 8.06 36.14 9.96
CA PHE A 187 7.59 35.78 11.31
C PHE A 187 8.44 34.72 12.05
N HIS A 188 9.53 34.23 11.46
CA HIS A 188 10.45 33.24 12.07
C HIS A 188 9.80 31.87 12.43
N GLN A 189 8.85 31.39 11.64
CA GLN A 189 8.08 30.16 11.88
C GLN A 189 8.64 28.93 11.14
N ALA A 190 9.80 28.44 11.59
CA ALA A 190 10.31 27.10 11.26
C ALA A 190 10.77 26.48 12.58
N SER A 191 10.59 25.17 12.79
CA SER A 191 10.93 24.57 14.10
C SER A 191 12.38 24.89 14.47
N PRO A 192 12.62 25.50 15.65
CA PRO A 192 13.99 25.82 16.07
C PRO A 192 14.83 24.58 16.36
N TYR A 193 14.19 23.44 16.67
CA TYR A 193 14.88 22.17 16.92
C TYR A 193 15.33 21.53 15.61
N GLU A 194 14.42 21.32 14.66
CA GLU A 194 14.72 20.67 13.37
C GLU A 194 15.71 21.48 12.54
N LYS A 195 15.54 22.80 12.51
CA LYS A 195 16.48 23.73 11.86
C LYS A 195 17.90 23.68 12.46
N TRP A 196 18.03 23.37 13.75
CA TRP A 196 19.33 23.18 14.39
C TRP A 196 19.87 21.77 14.15
N ALA A 197 18.99 20.76 14.17
CA ALA A 197 19.31 19.36 13.88
C ALA A 197 19.78 19.17 12.42
N GLY A 198 19.29 19.95 11.46
CA GLY A 198 19.69 19.95 10.04
C GLY A 198 21.18 20.15 9.76
N GLN A 199 21.99 20.52 10.78
CA GLN A 199 23.46 20.48 10.71
C GLN A 199 24.03 19.04 10.68
N TYR A 200 23.24 18.04 11.07
CA TYR A 200 23.64 16.64 11.15
C TYR A 200 23.35 15.89 9.85
N ASP A 201 24.35 15.17 9.36
CA ASP A 201 24.29 14.41 8.11
C ASP A 201 24.97 13.03 8.23
N ARG A 202 24.81 12.18 7.21
CA ARG A 202 25.45 10.86 7.09
C ARG A 202 26.98 10.84 7.28
N ASN A 203 27.66 11.99 7.24
CA ASN A 203 29.12 12.11 7.38
C ASN A 203 29.55 12.55 8.79
N ASN A 204 28.64 13.15 9.58
CA ASN A 204 28.96 13.78 10.86
C ASN A 204 28.11 13.29 12.05
N ILE A 205 27.03 12.53 11.80
CA ILE A 205 26.08 12.02 12.81
C ILE A 205 26.61 10.82 13.61
N GLU A 206 27.92 10.73 13.89
CA GLU A 206 28.48 9.66 14.71
C GLU A 206 28.04 9.80 16.18
N MET A 207 27.00 9.07 16.56
CA MET A 207 26.46 9.10 17.92
C MET A 207 27.37 8.37 18.90
N THR A 208 28.34 9.12 19.44
CA THR A 208 29.38 8.63 20.37
C THR A 208 28.86 7.75 21.51
N LEU A 209 27.63 7.99 21.98
CA LEU A 209 26.94 7.19 23.00
C LEU A 209 26.70 5.72 22.60
N LEU A 210 26.61 5.40 21.30
CA LEU A 210 26.38 4.06 20.75
C LEU A 210 27.63 3.45 20.08
N THR A 211 28.81 4.05 20.27
CA THR A 211 30.08 3.54 19.75
C THR A 211 30.47 2.17 20.31
N ALA A 212 31.45 1.53 19.65
CA ALA A 212 31.93 0.18 19.95
C ALA A 212 32.33 -0.06 21.42
N GLU A 213 32.80 0.98 22.14
CA GLU A 213 33.24 0.89 23.54
C GLU A 213 32.10 1.05 24.57
N SER A 214 30.96 1.65 24.19
CA SER A 214 29.76 1.65 25.03
C SER A 214 29.21 0.22 25.17
N PRO A 215 28.73 -0.19 26.37
CA PRO A 215 27.95 -1.42 26.52
C PRO A 215 26.77 -1.42 25.52
N ARG A 216 26.48 -2.56 24.89
CA ARG A 216 25.28 -2.67 24.06
C ARG A 216 24.05 -2.39 24.93
N LYS A 217 23.42 -1.22 24.75
CA LYS A 217 22.01 -1.05 25.09
C LYS A 217 21.23 -2.01 24.16
N PRO A 218 20.35 -2.89 24.68
CA PRO A 218 19.41 -3.58 23.81
C PRO A 218 18.49 -2.54 23.16
N GLU A 219 18.12 -2.78 21.92
CA GLU A 219 17.01 -2.06 21.29
C GLU A 219 15.68 -2.38 21.99
N TYR A 220 14.65 -1.58 21.70
CA TYR A 220 13.29 -1.93 22.08
C TYR A 220 12.82 -3.18 21.30
N SER A 221 11.96 -3.99 21.92
CA SER A 221 11.49 -5.25 21.36
C SER A 221 9.98 -5.40 21.63
N PHE A 222 9.22 -4.53 20.96
CA PHE A 222 7.76 -4.57 20.95
C PHE A 222 7.22 -5.58 19.92
N ALA A 223 5.94 -5.96 20.06
CA ALA A 223 5.31 -6.99 19.24
C ALA A 223 4.48 -6.43 18.06
N ASP A 224 4.34 -5.12 18.00
CA ASP A 224 3.55 -4.36 17.03
C ASP A 224 4.30 -3.05 16.68
N PRO A 225 4.33 -2.61 15.41
CA PRO A 225 5.07 -1.40 15.02
C PRO A 225 4.53 -0.13 15.72
N GLY A 226 3.23 -0.08 16.02
CA GLY A 226 2.58 1.05 16.69
C GLY A 226 3.02 1.23 18.16
N GLU A 227 3.50 0.18 18.83
CA GLU A 227 4.08 0.29 20.17
C GLU A 227 5.40 1.09 20.17
N TYR A 228 6.17 1.08 19.06
CA TYR A 228 7.36 1.93 18.91
C TYR A 228 6.99 3.41 18.73
N PHE A 229 5.96 3.70 17.90
CA PHE A 229 5.39 5.04 17.78
C PHE A 229 4.88 5.56 19.13
N ASP A 230 4.13 4.74 19.88
CA ASP A 230 3.64 5.10 21.21
C ASP A 230 4.80 5.39 22.18
N ASN A 231 5.81 4.52 22.22
CA ASN A 231 6.97 4.67 23.11
C ASN A 231 7.75 5.97 22.82
N LEU A 232 8.08 6.21 21.55
CA LEU A 232 8.91 7.35 21.15
C LEU A 232 8.16 8.68 21.18
N ALA A 233 6.92 8.72 20.66
CA ALA A 233 6.10 9.94 20.68
C ALA A 233 5.77 10.36 22.12
N LEU A 234 5.42 9.40 22.99
CA LEU A 234 5.12 9.68 24.40
C LEU A 234 6.37 10.13 25.16
N TYR A 235 7.55 9.62 24.81
CA TYR A 235 8.82 10.12 25.34
C TYR A 235 9.06 11.56 24.89
N SER A 236 8.95 11.87 23.59
CA SER A 236 9.17 13.22 23.06
C SER A 236 8.21 14.24 23.68
N ASN A 237 6.91 14.01 23.54
CA ASN A 237 5.84 14.89 24.03
C ASN A 237 5.94 15.22 25.53
N LYS A 238 6.25 14.22 26.37
CA LYS A 238 6.27 14.36 27.83
C LYS A 238 7.61 14.79 28.43
N LYS A 239 8.72 14.63 27.71
CA LYS A 239 10.05 15.00 28.20
C LYS A 239 10.51 16.36 27.70
N PHE A 240 10.01 16.83 26.56
CA PHE A 240 10.48 18.03 25.85
C PHE A 240 9.32 18.95 25.40
N PHE A 241 9.61 20.22 25.10
CA PHE A 241 8.63 21.19 24.59
C PHE A 241 8.94 21.50 23.11
N SER A 242 7.93 21.57 22.24
CA SER A 242 8.08 22.35 21.00
C SER A 242 8.09 23.85 21.34
N GLN A 243 8.50 24.71 20.40
CA GLN A 243 8.70 26.14 20.69
C GLN A 243 7.41 26.89 21.05
N ASP A 244 6.28 26.64 20.39
CA ASP A 244 5.06 27.43 20.62
C ASP A 244 4.13 26.79 21.68
N THR A 245 4.38 25.54 22.09
CA THR A 245 3.58 24.83 23.12
C THR A 245 4.27 24.75 24.50
N ILE A 246 5.30 25.57 24.77
CA ILE A 246 6.01 25.61 26.06
C ILE A 246 5.05 25.97 27.21
N LEU A 247 4.82 25.02 28.12
CA LEU A 247 3.84 25.12 29.23
C LEU A 247 2.41 25.45 28.77
N ASP A 248 1.99 25.04 27.56
CA ASP A 248 0.60 25.18 27.14
C ASP A 248 -0.32 24.31 28.03
N SER A 249 -1.46 24.89 28.42
CA SER A 249 -2.57 24.23 29.10
C SER A 249 -3.08 22.92 28.47
N ALA A 250 -2.86 22.69 27.18
CA ALA A 250 -3.19 21.44 26.49
C ALA A 250 -2.30 20.25 26.93
N TYR A 251 -1.09 20.50 27.42
CA TYR A 251 -0.12 19.45 27.75
C TYR A 251 0.36 19.57 29.21
N ALA A 252 -0.01 18.56 30.03
CA ALA A 252 0.38 18.52 31.44
C ALA A 252 1.89 18.27 31.69
N GLU A 253 2.62 17.80 30.67
CA GLU A 253 4.05 17.46 30.71
C GLU A 253 4.75 17.94 29.43
N PRO A 254 6.08 18.25 29.45
CA PRO A 254 6.95 18.26 30.63
C PRO A 254 6.64 19.43 31.57
N THR A 255 7.10 19.29 32.82
CA THR A 255 7.02 20.34 33.85
C THR A 255 8.43 20.79 34.25
N ILE A 256 8.56 22.07 34.63
CA ILE A 256 9.83 22.63 35.11
C ILE A 256 9.88 22.46 36.64
N LEU A 257 10.60 21.43 37.11
CA LEU A 257 10.66 21.08 38.54
C LEU A 257 11.84 21.73 39.27
N GLN A 258 12.93 22.05 38.55
CA GLN A 258 14.11 22.72 39.11
C GLN A 258 14.60 23.86 38.19
N GLU A 259 15.18 24.91 38.79
CA GLU A 259 15.97 25.91 38.06
C GLU A 259 17.47 25.69 38.33
N THR A 260 18.31 25.79 37.29
CA THR A 260 19.79 25.81 37.38
C THR A 260 20.36 27.04 36.66
N SER A 261 21.66 27.33 36.85
CA SER A 261 22.37 28.40 36.13
C SER A 261 23.62 27.87 35.42
N HIS A 262 23.79 28.22 34.14
CA HIS A 262 24.99 27.91 33.36
C HIS A 262 25.62 29.21 32.85
N THR A 263 26.94 29.26 32.79
CA THR A 263 27.67 30.35 32.12
C THR A 263 27.87 29.99 30.66
N LEU A 264 27.41 30.84 29.75
CA LEU A 264 27.49 30.62 28.30
C LEU A 264 28.74 31.28 27.69
N SER A 265 28.92 31.13 26.38
CA SER A 265 30.11 31.58 25.62
C SER A 265 30.40 33.09 25.62
N ASP A 266 29.50 33.94 26.12
CA ASP A 266 29.75 35.36 26.42
C ASP A 266 30.21 35.64 27.86
N GLY A 267 30.39 34.60 28.67
CA GLY A 267 30.76 34.71 30.08
C GLY A 267 29.60 35.13 31.00
N GLN A 268 28.38 35.26 30.49
CA GLN A 268 27.21 35.60 31.30
C GLN A 268 26.51 34.34 31.83
N SER A 269 25.96 34.44 33.05
CA SER A 269 25.22 33.34 33.67
C SER A 269 23.73 33.43 33.35
N TYR A 270 23.23 32.46 32.57
CA TYR A 270 21.83 32.33 32.21
C TYR A 270 21.17 31.19 33.00
N ARG A 271 19.84 31.26 33.14
CA ARG A 271 19.05 30.30 33.92
C ARG A 271 18.32 29.32 33.01
N PHE A 272 18.25 28.08 33.44
CA PHE A 272 17.63 26.97 32.72
C PHE A 272 16.67 26.20 33.63
N GLY A 273 15.64 25.60 33.04
CA GLY A 273 14.66 24.75 33.71
C GLY A 273 14.91 23.27 33.42
N LEU A 274 14.72 22.42 34.44
CA LEU A 274 14.89 20.97 34.34
C LEU A 274 13.55 20.23 34.47
N ASN A 275 13.42 19.12 33.75
CA ASN A 275 12.34 18.14 33.94
C ASN A 275 12.61 17.19 35.14
N ALA A 276 11.76 16.17 35.31
CA ALA A 276 11.87 15.18 36.39
C ALA A 276 13.12 14.29 36.32
N ASP A 277 13.66 14.10 35.12
CA ASP A 277 14.84 13.27 34.83
C ASP A 277 16.15 14.08 34.93
N GLY A 278 16.03 15.40 35.12
CA GLY A 278 17.15 16.34 35.23
C GLY A 278 17.63 16.93 33.90
N PHE A 279 16.92 16.68 32.78
CA PHE A 279 17.28 17.22 31.47
C PHE A 279 17.04 18.72 31.42
N ILE A 280 17.95 19.48 30.80
CA ILE A 280 17.77 20.92 30.56
C ILE A 280 16.77 21.10 29.41
N ILE A 281 15.51 21.37 29.76
CA ILE A 281 14.41 21.41 28.78
C ILE A 281 14.11 22.80 28.23
N VAL A 282 14.56 23.87 28.90
CA VAL A 282 14.19 25.25 28.54
C VAL A 282 15.11 26.30 29.15
N ARG A 283 15.30 27.43 28.47
CA ARG A 283 15.95 28.63 29.00
C ARG A 283 14.92 29.55 29.66
N ILE A 284 15.28 30.15 30.81
CA ILE A 284 14.40 31.00 31.63
C ILE A 284 14.97 32.42 31.71
N ASN A 285 14.35 33.35 30.97
CA ASN A 285 14.61 34.79 31.11
C ASN A 285 13.62 35.39 32.11
N LYS A 286 14.09 36.18 33.08
CA LYS A 286 13.23 36.83 34.09
C LYS A 286 13.15 38.33 33.83
N THR A 287 11.98 38.81 33.45
CA THR A 287 11.67 40.23 33.26
C THR A 287 10.96 40.77 34.51
N PHE A 288 11.52 41.82 35.12
CA PHE A 288 10.89 42.52 36.23
C PHE A 288 10.14 43.73 35.71
N ASP A 289 8.83 43.79 35.95
CA ASP A 289 8.03 44.96 35.61
C ASP A 289 8.15 46.01 36.73
N LEU A 290 8.78 47.14 36.40
CA LEU A 290 9.02 48.26 37.32
C LEU A 290 7.75 49.01 37.73
N SER A 291 6.62 48.77 37.06
CA SER A 291 5.34 49.44 37.30
C SER A 291 4.38 48.59 38.14
N THR A 292 4.38 47.26 37.98
CA THR A 292 3.56 46.34 38.80
C THR A 292 4.33 45.72 39.96
N GLY A 293 5.67 45.68 39.89
CA GLY A 293 6.52 44.94 40.84
C GLY A 293 6.54 43.43 40.61
N GLU A 294 6.06 42.97 39.45
CA GLU A 294 5.93 41.55 39.14
C GLU A 294 7.15 40.96 38.43
N ILE A 295 7.49 39.70 38.72
CA ILE A 295 8.54 38.95 38.01
C ILE A 295 7.87 38.02 36.99
N THR A 296 7.85 38.43 35.73
CA THR A 296 7.43 37.56 34.64
C THR A 296 8.60 36.64 34.23
N LYS A 297 8.32 35.35 34.05
CA LYS A 297 9.25 34.40 33.42
C LYS A 297 8.89 34.29 31.94
N LYS A 298 9.88 34.44 31.06
CA LYS A 298 9.78 34.08 29.65
C LYS A 298 10.63 32.85 29.39
N TYR A 299 10.09 31.95 28.58
CA TYR A 299 10.67 30.66 28.27
C TYR A 299 11.06 30.59 26.79
N SER A 300 12.02 29.73 26.46
CA SER A 300 12.50 29.53 25.09
C SER A 300 13.30 28.24 25.02
N ILE A 301 13.16 27.46 23.94
CA ILE A 301 14.06 26.33 23.66
C ILE A 301 15.39 26.79 23.03
N LEU A 302 15.51 28.09 22.69
CA LEU A 302 16.72 28.70 22.16
C LEU A 302 17.60 29.36 23.25
N ASP A 303 18.86 28.95 23.27
CA ASP A 303 19.95 29.59 24.00
C ASP A 303 21.18 29.80 23.12
N ARG A 304 22.18 30.52 23.64
CA ARG A 304 23.34 30.98 22.86
C ARG A 304 24.25 29.83 22.40
N ASP A 305 24.38 28.80 23.22
CA ASP A 305 25.32 27.71 23.02
C ASP A 305 24.59 26.41 22.65
N ASN A 306 23.28 26.49 22.43
CA ASN A 306 22.36 25.39 22.14
C ASN A 306 22.38 24.27 23.19
N ILE A 307 22.55 24.61 24.47
CA ILE A 307 22.49 23.64 25.58
C ILE A 307 21.14 22.93 25.61
N VAL A 308 20.03 23.65 25.39
CA VAL A 308 18.68 23.05 25.36
C VAL A 308 18.55 22.10 24.16
N LEU A 309 18.76 22.57 22.94
CA LEU A 309 18.60 21.76 21.72
C LEU A 309 19.59 20.58 21.66
N GLY A 310 20.83 20.76 22.13
CA GLY A 310 21.79 19.68 22.29
C GLY A 310 21.37 18.64 23.34
N THR A 311 20.67 19.06 24.41
CA THR A 311 20.08 18.13 25.37
C THR A 311 18.92 17.35 24.75
N TYR A 312 18.05 18.02 23.98
CA TYR A 312 16.95 17.39 23.23
C TYR A 312 17.52 16.31 22.31
N TRP A 313 18.40 16.71 21.40
CA TRP A 313 19.05 15.83 20.42
C TRP A 313 19.71 14.61 21.06
N THR A 314 20.51 14.81 22.12
CA THR A 314 21.24 13.73 22.81
C THR A 314 20.31 12.64 23.36
N HIS A 315 19.08 12.99 23.74
CA HIS A 315 18.10 12.07 24.31
C HIS A 315 17.10 11.54 23.27
N LEU A 316 16.56 12.41 22.42
CA LEU A 316 15.58 12.07 21.40
C LEU A 316 16.18 11.11 20.35
N THR A 317 17.35 11.43 19.79
CA THR A 317 18.02 10.54 18.83
C THR A 317 18.52 9.24 19.47
N GLN A 318 18.80 9.23 20.77
CA GLN A 318 19.13 7.99 21.47
C GLN A 318 17.92 7.05 21.58
N GLU A 319 16.75 7.55 21.94
CA GLU A 319 15.55 6.71 22.01
C GLU A 319 15.06 6.34 20.60
N ASP A 320 15.13 7.26 19.63
CA ASP A 320 14.87 7.01 18.21
C ASP A 320 15.71 5.85 17.66
N ILE A 321 17.04 5.93 17.73
CA ILE A 321 17.93 4.86 17.22
C ILE A 321 17.65 3.51 17.91
N LEU A 322 17.25 3.50 19.18
CA LEU A 322 16.88 2.29 19.92
C LEU A 322 15.48 1.76 19.57
N ASN A 323 14.55 2.60 19.12
CA ASN A 323 13.26 2.18 18.61
C ASN A 323 13.39 1.70 17.15
N GLY A 324 14.05 2.47 16.28
CA GLY A 324 14.30 2.12 14.89
C GLY A 324 15.07 0.80 14.70
N SER A 325 16.09 0.53 15.52
CA SER A 325 16.79 -0.78 15.53
C SER A 325 15.85 -1.94 15.88
N GLY A 326 14.86 -1.70 16.75
CA GLY A 326 13.80 -2.65 17.09
C GLY A 326 12.74 -2.80 15.99
N VAL A 327 12.39 -1.73 15.28
CA VAL A 327 11.50 -1.77 14.11
C VAL A 327 12.15 -2.56 12.97
N ILE A 328 13.43 -2.34 12.65
CA ILE A 328 14.15 -3.17 11.66
C ILE A 328 14.15 -4.65 12.07
N LYS A 329 14.37 -4.95 13.35
CA LYS A 329 14.30 -6.33 13.86
C LYS A 329 12.88 -6.92 13.69
N LEU A 330 11.84 -6.18 14.07
CA LEU A 330 10.46 -6.63 13.94
C LEU A 330 10.09 -6.87 12.45
N PHE A 331 10.52 -5.99 11.54
CA PHE A 331 10.28 -6.14 10.11
C PHE A 331 10.83 -7.47 9.56
N PHE A 332 12.08 -7.83 9.89
CA PHE A 332 12.65 -9.09 9.46
C PHE A 332 12.06 -10.31 10.17
N ASP A 333 11.69 -10.21 11.45
CA ASP A 333 10.99 -11.27 12.16
C ASP A 333 9.59 -11.52 11.55
N GLU A 334 8.84 -10.47 11.24
CA GLU A 334 7.52 -10.56 10.60
C GLU A 334 7.61 -11.04 9.14
N ALA A 335 8.60 -10.60 8.37
CA ALA A 335 8.87 -11.14 7.02
C ALA A 335 9.26 -12.62 7.05
N ASN A 336 9.98 -13.09 8.06
CA ASN A 336 10.31 -14.51 8.20
C ASN A 336 9.10 -15.34 8.64
N LYS A 337 8.29 -14.83 9.58
CA LYS A 337 6.97 -15.37 9.96
C LYS A 337 6.02 -15.43 8.76
N GLU A 338 6.02 -14.41 7.90
CA GLU A 338 5.13 -14.33 6.74
C GLU A 338 5.43 -15.40 5.68
N LYS A 339 6.69 -15.81 5.50
CA LYS A 339 7.08 -16.96 4.65
C LYS A 339 6.41 -18.26 5.11
N GLU A 340 6.15 -18.40 6.41
CA GLU A 340 5.46 -19.54 7.00
C GLU A 340 3.93 -19.36 6.98
N THR A 341 3.41 -18.16 7.27
CA THR A 341 1.97 -17.94 7.45
C THR A 341 1.19 -17.59 6.19
N ARG A 342 1.81 -16.95 5.18
CA ARG A 342 1.13 -16.41 3.99
C ARG A 342 -0.04 -15.45 4.29
N THR A 343 -0.02 -14.81 5.46
CA THR A 343 -1.09 -13.90 5.92
C THR A 343 -1.19 -12.69 4.99
N LEU A 344 -0.05 -12.08 4.69
CA LEU A 344 0.03 -10.91 3.81
C LEU A 344 0.00 -11.30 2.33
N TYR A 345 0.51 -12.49 1.98
CA TYR A 345 0.30 -13.09 0.65
C TYR A 345 -1.18 -13.18 0.33
N ASP A 346 -1.96 -13.90 1.16
CA ASP A 346 -3.40 -14.03 0.96
C ASP A 346 -4.14 -12.71 1.24
N LYS A 347 -3.66 -11.80 2.09
CA LYS A 347 -4.23 -10.45 2.21
C LYS A 347 -4.14 -9.70 0.88
N ASN A 348 -2.98 -9.72 0.22
CA ASN A 348 -2.74 -9.01 -1.03
C ASN A 348 -3.69 -9.44 -2.15
N ARG A 349 -4.02 -10.74 -2.24
CA ARG A 349 -4.86 -11.27 -3.32
C ARG A 349 -6.19 -10.53 -3.38
N SER A 350 -6.63 -10.08 -4.55
CA SER A 350 -7.90 -9.35 -4.65
C SER A 350 -9.10 -10.22 -4.30
N TRP A 351 -10.24 -9.61 -3.96
CA TRP A 351 -11.48 -10.33 -3.68
C TRP A 351 -11.86 -11.26 -4.84
N LEU A 352 -11.67 -10.83 -6.09
CA LEU A 352 -11.86 -11.66 -7.28
C LEU A 352 -10.95 -12.90 -7.26
N GLN A 353 -9.65 -12.73 -7.05
CA GLN A 353 -8.71 -13.86 -6.95
C GLN A 353 -9.08 -14.83 -5.81
N LYS A 354 -9.57 -14.30 -4.68
CA LYS A 354 -10.08 -15.08 -3.55
C LYS A 354 -11.36 -15.86 -3.86
N GLN A 355 -12.21 -15.41 -4.79
CA GLN A 355 -13.36 -16.20 -5.25
C GLN A 355 -12.97 -17.24 -6.30
N PHE A 356 -12.08 -16.92 -7.25
CA PHE A 356 -11.62 -17.89 -8.25
C PHE A 356 -10.99 -19.15 -7.62
N ASP A 357 -10.15 -18.99 -6.59
CA ASP A 357 -9.58 -20.14 -5.85
C ASP A 357 -10.63 -21.01 -5.15
N ARG A 358 -11.73 -20.42 -4.69
CA ARG A 358 -12.85 -21.16 -4.06
C ARG A 358 -13.66 -21.96 -5.08
N LEU A 359 -13.62 -21.56 -6.35
CA LEU A 359 -14.32 -22.21 -7.47
C LEU A 359 -13.44 -23.21 -8.24
N ALA A 360 -12.11 -23.07 -8.19
CA ALA A 360 -11.15 -24.00 -8.79
C ALA A 360 -11.36 -25.49 -8.41
N PRO A 361 -11.69 -25.89 -7.16
CA PRO A 361 -11.99 -27.29 -6.85
C PRO A 361 -13.36 -27.77 -7.34
N LEU A 362 -14.28 -26.87 -7.73
CA LEU A 362 -15.61 -27.22 -8.22
C LEU A 362 -15.61 -27.52 -9.73
N THR A 363 -14.87 -26.75 -10.54
CA THR A 363 -14.80 -26.96 -12.00
C THR A 363 -14.26 -28.34 -12.37
N ALA A 364 -13.34 -28.89 -11.57
CA ALA A 364 -12.80 -30.25 -11.69
C ALA A 364 -13.86 -31.37 -11.57
N SER A 365 -15.07 -31.09 -11.05
CA SER A 365 -16.17 -32.07 -10.93
C SER A 365 -17.17 -32.03 -12.10
N VAL A 366 -17.20 -30.93 -12.86
CA VAL A 366 -18.16 -30.72 -13.96
C VAL A 366 -17.70 -31.45 -15.22
N SER A 367 -16.39 -31.52 -15.48
CA SER A 367 -15.79 -32.25 -16.60
C SER A 367 -16.13 -33.75 -16.58
N ASP A 368 -16.01 -34.40 -15.42
CA ASP A 368 -16.35 -35.81 -15.24
C ASP A 368 -17.87 -36.09 -15.35
N SER A 369 -18.70 -35.07 -15.20
CA SER A 369 -20.16 -35.18 -15.40
C SER A 369 -20.54 -35.05 -16.88
N LEU A 370 -19.93 -34.12 -17.62
CA LEU A 370 -20.15 -33.95 -19.06
C LEU A 370 -19.58 -35.12 -19.87
N GLY A 371 -18.42 -35.67 -19.50
CA GLY A 371 -17.80 -36.81 -20.18
C GLY A 371 -18.68 -38.07 -20.23
N LYS A 372 -19.63 -38.23 -19.29
CA LYS A 372 -20.57 -39.36 -19.26
C LYS A 372 -21.74 -39.20 -20.23
N LEU A 373 -22.15 -37.97 -20.56
CA LEU A 373 -23.25 -37.71 -21.51
C LEU A 373 -22.87 -38.03 -22.97
N PHE A 374 -21.58 -37.94 -23.32
CA PHE A 374 -21.08 -38.28 -24.66
C PHE A 374 -20.79 -39.77 -24.86
N ALA A 375 -20.89 -40.61 -23.81
CA ALA A 375 -20.51 -42.02 -23.86
C ALA A 375 -21.58 -42.98 -24.42
N GLU A 376 -22.86 -42.57 -24.48
CA GLU A 376 -23.98 -43.48 -24.78
C GLU A 376 -24.46 -43.52 -26.24
N ASN A 377 -24.07 -42.57 -27.09
CA ASN A 377 -24.43 -42.58 -28.52
C ASN A 377 -23.36 -43.26 -29.38
N LYS A 378 -23.52 -44.57 -29.61
CA LYS A 378 -22.60 -45.39 -30.42
C LYS A 378 -23.32 -46.01 -31.62
N LEU A 379 -22.76 -45.85 -32.83
CA LEU A 379 -22.88 -46.70 -34.05
C LEU A 379 -22.47 -45.87 -35.31
N PRO A 380 -21.94 -46.47 -36.38
CA PRO A 380 -21.18 -47.72 -36.49
C PRO A 380 -19.77 -47.55 -37.13
N ASP A 381 -19.02 -48.64 -37.18
CA ASP A 381 -17.66 -48.74 -37.73
C ASP A 381 -17.61 -48.63 -39.28
N ASP A 382 -16.50 -48.12 -39.82
CA ASP A 382 -15.82 -48.75 -40.98
C ASP A 382 -14.32 -48.37 -41.05
N ILE A 383 -13.54 -49.26 -41.71
CA ILE A 383 -12.12 -49.18 -42.07
C ILE A 383 -11.10 -49.32 -40.90
N THR A 384 -10.10 -50.19 -41.12
CA THR A 384 -9.20 -50.78 -40.10
C THR A 384 -7.83 -50.10 -39.97
N PRO A 385 -7.18 -50.13 -38.80
CA PRO A 385 -5.85 -49.53 -38.56
C PRO A 385 -4.67 -50.42 -38.99
N ALA A 386 -3.49 -49.81 -39.15
CA ALA A 386 -2.21 -50.47 -39.49
C ALA A 386 -1.14 -50.27 -38.39
N GLU A 387 -1.42 -50.87 -37.23
CA GLU A 387 -0.48 -51.54 -36.30
C GLU A 387 1.00 -51.05 -36.10
N ASN A 388 1.25 -50.47 -34.91
CA ASN A 388 2.53 -50.50 -34.13
C ASN A 388 3.79 -49.78 -34.70
N ILE A 389 4.81 -49.39 -33.92
CA ILE A 389 5.32 -49.92 -32.64
C ILE A 389 5.68 -48.80 -31.63
N ILE A 390 5.41 -49.04 -30.35
CA ILE A 390 6.00 -48.32 -29.19
C ILE A 390 6.69 -49.35 -28.27
N PRO A 391 7.86 -49.02 -27.70
CA PRO A 391 8.14 -49.26 -26.28
C PRO A 391 8.69 -47.98 -25.63
N ALA A 392 7.92 -47.33 -24.75
CA ALA A 392 7.80 -47.68 -23.33
C ALA A 392 9.03 -47.23 -22.50
N ALA A 393 8.90 -46.06 -21.84
CA ALA A 393 9.91 -45.55 -20.92
C ALA A 393 9.88 -46.29 -19.58
N SER A 394 11.06 -46.48 -18.96
CA SER A 394 11.21 -46.99 -17.60
C SER A 394 12.01 -46.01 -16.74
N SER A 395 11.67 -45.96 -15.44
CA SER A 395 12.17 -44.97 -14.47
C SER A 395 13.69 -45.10 -14.19
N PRO A 396 14.34 -44.00 -13.75
CA PRO A 396 15.81 -43.94 -13.65
C PRO A 396 16.37 -44.55 -12.35
N PRO A 397 17.57 -45.15 -12.39
CA PRO A 397 18.47 -45.32 -11.25
C PRO A 397 19.59 -44.24 -11.24
N ALA A 398 20.32 -44.13 -10.12
CA ALA A 398 21.25 -43.02 -9.86
C ALA A 398 22.75 -43.42 -9.87
N GLU A 399 23.59 -42.39 -9.71
CA GLU A 399 24.95 -42.35 -9.14
C GLU A 399 26.25 -42.60 -9.97
N ASN A 400 27.23 -41.74 -9.61
CA ASN A 400 28.69 -41.93 -9.48
C ASN A 400 29.65 -42.04 -10.69
N ASN A 401 30.32 -40.90 -10.96
CA ASN A 401 31.79 -40.70 -10.97
C ASN A 401 32.74 -41.76 -11.60
N THR A 402 33.51 -41.38 -12.66
CA THR A 402 34.94 -40.97 -12.55
C THR A 402 35.71 -40.79 -13.89
N ASN A 403 36.72 -39.89 -13.86
CA ASN A 403 37.99 -39.89 -14.63
C ASN A 403 38.09 -39.73 -16.17
N LYS A 404 38.41 -38.47 -16.57
CA LYS A 404 39.64 -38.02 -17.28
C LYS A 404 40.21 -38.80 -18.49
N LEU A 405 40.39 -38.08 -19.61
CA LEU A 405 41.66 -37.76 -20.33
C LEU A 405 41.29 -37.03 -21.67
N ALA A 406 42.06 -36.15 -22.32
CA ALA A 406 42.95 -35.02 -21.98
C ALA A 406 43.73 -34.62 -23.26
N VAL A 407 43.63 -33.37 -23.73
CA VAL A 407 44.49 -32.80 -24.81
C VAL A 407 44.94 -31.38 -24.38
N LYS A 408 46.04 -30.86 -24.95
CA LYS A 408 46.93 -29.85 -24.34
C LYS A 408 47.30 -28.67 -25.27
N PRO A 409 47.51 -27.44 -24.74
CA PRO A 409 48.07 -26.28 -25.46
C PRO A 409 49.63 -26.20 -25.49
N PRO A 410 50.24 -25.35 -26.33
CA PRO A 410 51.70 -25.12 -26.42
C PRO A 410 52.29 -24.30 -25.24
N SER A 411 53.61 -24.04 -25.22
CA SER A 411 54.36 -23.69 -23.98
C SER A 411 55.65 -22.83 -24.19
N LEU A 412 56.38 -22.60 -23.08
CA LEU A 412 57.69 -21.90 -22.90
C LEU A 412 57.57 -20.35 -22.79
N THR A 413 58.36 -19.59 -22.01
CA THR A 413 59.46 -19.81 -21.02
C THR A 413 59.41 -18.66 -19.95
N ALA A 414 60.30 -18.37 -18.97
CA ALA A 414 61.70 -18.72 -18.63
C ALA A 414 61.93 -18.69 -17.08
N SER A 415 63.19 -18.61 -16.60
CA SER A 415 63.61 -18.43 -15.17
C SER A 415 65.07 -17.88 -15.07
N PRO A 416 65.76 -17.85 -13.91
CA PRO A 416 65.82 -16.79 -12.88
C PRO A 416 67.23 -16.11 -12.79
N PRO A 417 67.59 -15.28 -11.77
CA PRO A 417 68.36 -15.82 -10.62
C PRO A 417 68.37 -15.06 -9.25
N ALA A 418 68.69 -15.81 -8.17
CA ALA A 418 69.55 -15.50 -6.99
C ALA A 418 69.22 -14.45 -5.87
N THR A 419 69.70 -14.79 -4.66
CA THR A 419 69.64 -14.12 -3.32
C THR A 419 70.94 -13.34 -2.97
N PRO A 420 71.05 -12.47 -1.91
CA PRO A 420 71.23 -12.93 -0.50
C PRO A 420 70.89 -11.99 0.73
N ALA A 421 70.55 -12.64 1.86
CA ALA A 421 70.77 -12.38 3.31
C ALA A 421 71.13 -11.00 3.94
N SER A 422 70.53 -10.67 5.12
CA SER A 422 71.20 -10.70 6.48
C SER A 422 70.40 -10.08 7.68
N THR A 423 70.23 -10.85 8.77
CA THR A 423 70.40 -10.57 10.24
C THR A 423 70.15 -9.14 10.80
N THR A 424 69.50 -8.89 11.97
CA THR A 424 69.89 -9.37 13.33
C THR A 424 68.89 -9.05 14.49
N GLN A 425 68.51 -10.08 15.27
CA GLN A 425 68.03 -10.06 16.70
C GLN A 425 66.71 -9.31 17.06
N LYS A 426 66.02 -9.62 18.18
CA LYS A 426 66.48 -10.21 19.47
C LYS A 426 65.46 -11.17 20.12
N THR A 427 65.96 -12.14 20.88
CA THR A 427 65.20 -13.17 21.61
C THR A 427 65.67 -13.27 23.06
N ILE A 428 64.77 -13.57 24.00
CA ILE A 428 65.07 -14.27 25.27
C ILE A 428 64.01 -15.36 25.47
N LEU A 429 64.39 -16.48 26.09
CA LEU A 429 63.63 -17.73 26.15
C LEU A 429 63.81 -18.43 27.51
N ALA A 430 62.89 -19.34 27.84
CA ALA A 430 62.99 -20.42 28.84
C ALA A 430 62.71 -20.03 30.32
N ASN A 431 62.37 -20.96 31.23
CA ASN A 431 62.41 -22.44 31.10
C ASN A 431 61.32 -23.19 31.93
N GLN A 432 61.30 -24.54 31.78
CA GLN A 432 60.50 -25.53 32.53
C GLN A 432 61.14 -25.80 33.94
N THR A 433 60.68 -26.64 34.89
CA THR A 433 59.97 -27.96 34.82
C THR A 433 59.44 -28.43 36.21
N ALA A 434 58.21 -28.98 36.27
CA ALA A 434 57.70 -30.19 37.00
C ALA A 434 57.85 -30.53 38.54
N ILE A 435 56.83 -31.29 39.02
CA ILE A 435 56.71 -32.28 40.15
C ILE A 435 56.45 -31.83 41.64
N THR A 436 55.49 -32.52 42.31
CA THR A 436 55.50 -33.07 43.72
C THR A 436 54.41 -32.64 44.76
N THR A 437 53.22 -33.28 44.67
CA THR A 437 52.30 -33.87 45.71
C THR A 437 52.28 -33.52 47.24
N VAL A 438 51.06 -33.62 47.85
CA VAL A 438 50.65 -34.12 49.22
C VAL A 438 50.04 -33.14 50.29
N SER A 439 48.88 -33.57 50.85
CA SER A 439 48.23 -33.30 52.17
C SER A 439 47.44 -31.99 52.49
N SER A 440 46.11 -32.12 52.60
CA SER A 440 45.27 -32.13 53.83
C SER A 440 45.78 -31.50 55.15
N PRO A 441 44.93 -30.94 56.07
CA PRO A 441 43.64 -31.53 56.48
C PRO A 441 42.43 -30.61 56.84
N LEU A 442 41.33 -31.31 57.20
CA LEU A 442 40.01 -30.96 57.79
C LEU A 442 40.08 -30.23 59.18
N PRO A 443 38.97 -29.72 59.84
CA PRO A 443 37.61 -30.30 59.86
C PRO A 443 36.31 -29.44 60.15
N LEU A 444 35.15 -30.11 59.94
CA LEU A 444 33.79 -29.98 60.56
C LEU A 444 32.95 -28.66 60.43
N GLY A 445 31.62 -28.68 60.21
CA GLY A 445 30.72 -29.76 59.71
C GLY A 445 29.21 -29.71 60.08
N ARG A 446 28.37 -30.42 59.29
CA ARG A 446 26.95 -30.88 59.52
C ARG A 446 25.81 -29.82 59.51
N PHE A 447 24.55 -30.12 59.16
CA PHE A 447 23.78 -31.38 58.91
C PHE A 447 23.08 -31.40 57.52
N ILE A 448 23.12 -32.49 56.73
CA ILE A 448 22.05 -33.52 56.46
C ILE A 448 20.69 -32.96 55.97
N GLY A 449 20.13 -33.29 54.79
CA GLY A 449 20.54 -34.17 53.65
C GLY A 449 19.77 -35.53 53.57
N GLY A 450 19.47 -36.15 52.41
CA GLY A 450 19.61 -35.76 50.99
C GLY A 450 19.84 -36.97 50.04
N GLY A 451 19.03 -37.14 48.98
CA GLY A 451 19.19 -38.19 47.93
C GLY A 451 17.90 -38.48 47.12
N GLY A 452 17.92 -39.01 45.89
CA GLY A 452 19.03 -39.49 45.04
C GLY A 452 18.73 -39.39 43.52
N ALA A 453 19.63 -39.91 42.66
CA ALA A 453 19.79 -39.48 41.25
C ALA A 453 19.78 -40.63 40.19
N PRO A 454 19.81 -40.37 38.85
CA PRO A 454 19.53 -41.34 37.78
C PRO A 454 20.78 -42.02 37.16
N PRO A 455 20.61 -42.91 36.16
CA PRO A 455 21.44 -42.82 34.94
C PRO A 455 20.76 -43.24 33.60
N PRO A 456 21.23 -42.73 32.43
CA PRO A 456 21.03 -43.28 31.08
C PRO A 456 22.35 -43.97 30.57
N PRO A 457 22.61 -44.24 29.26
CA PRO A 457 21.76 -44.36 28.06
C PRO A 457 21.96 -45.70 27.27
N ALA A 458 21.15 -45.94 26.22
CA ALA A 458 21.51 -46.78 25.05
C ALA A 458 20.54 -46.60 23.86
N THR A 459 21.00 -46.82 22.63
CA THR A 459 20.19 -46.81 21.38
C THR A 459 20.47 -48.06 20.54
N THR A 460 19.46 -48.60 19.82
CA THR A 460 19.49 -48.91 18.35
C THR A 460 18.34 -49.78 17.83
N LEU A 461 17.76 -49.35 16.70
CA LEU A 461 17.20 -50.15 15.57
C LEU A 461 15.90 -50.97 15.75
N ALA A 462 15.35 -51.42 14.61
CA ALA A 462 13.91 -51.64 14.37
C ALA A 462 13.53 -53.06 13.88
N PRO A 463 12.23 -53.46 13.92
CA PRO A 463 11.77 -54.82 13.57
C PRO A 463 11.16 -54.97 12.14
N PRO A 464 11.22 -56.18 11.56
CA PRO A 464 10.48 -56.61 10.36
C PRO A 464 9.20 -57.45 10.72
N PRO A 465 8.40 -57.97 9.77
CA PRO A 465 6.93 -57.84 9.82
C PRO A 465 6.13 -59.09 10.23
N PRO A 466 4.82 -58.95 10.52
CA PRO A 466 3.87 -60.04 10.67
C PRO A 466 3.01 -60.29 9.41
N THR A 467 2.78 -61.56 9.08
CA THR A 467 1.62 -61.98 8.27
C THR A 467 1.16 -63.37 8.70
N VAL A 468 -0.16 -63.53 8.93
CA VAL A 468 -1.02 -64.67 8.54
C VAL A 468 -2.40 -64.45 9.18
N ALA A 469 -3.46 -64.83 8.45
CA ALA A 469 -4.85 -64.66 8.89
C ALA A 469 -5.27 -65.79 9.88
N THR A 470 -6.54 -66.10 10.18
CA THR A 470 -7.54 -66.60 9.20
C THR A 470 -8.89 -66.77 9.90
N THR A 471 -9.97 -66.19 9.35
CA THR A 471 -11.40 -66.62 9.44
C THR A 471 -12.08 -66.78 10.82
N THR A 472 -13.41 -66.65 11.00
CA THR A 472 -14.56 -66.08 10.23
C THR A 472 -15.77 -66.07 11.16
N GLU A 473 -16.58 -65.02 11.14
CA GLU A 473 -18.04 -65.17 11.30
C GLU A 473 -18.78 -63.95 10.73
N ALA A 474 -20.08 -64.08 10.45
CA ALA A 474 -20.88 -63.01 9.85
C ALA A 474 -22.36 -63.10 10.26
N ALA A 475 -22.86 -62.06 10.95
CA ALA A 475 -24.31 -61.76 11.06
C ALA A 475 -24.59 -60.32 11.59
N SER A 476 -25.06 -59.46 10.68
CA SER A 476 -25.98 -58.31 10.85
C SER A 476 -26.07 -57.54 12.20
N THR A 477 -25.59 -56.29 12.16
CA THR A 477 -26.27 -55.06 12.65
C THR A 477 -26.79 -54.94 14.10
N SER A 478 -26.06 -54.17 14.91
CA SER A 478 -26.65 -53.10 15.75
C SER A 478 -25.64 -51.95 15.96
N THR A 479 -25.53 -51.05 14.98
CA THR A 479 -24.51 -49.99 14.99
C THR A 479 -24.90 -48.85 15.93
N THR A 480 -24.23 -48.74 17.09
CA THR A 480 -24.29 -47.55 17.94
C THR A 480 -23.07 -46.69 17.69
N THR A 481 -23.18 -45.71 16.80
CA THR A 481 -22.11 -44.76 16.50
C THR A 481 -22.02 -43.73 17.63
N GLN A 482 -20.96 -43.78 18.43
CA GLN A 482 -20.68 -42.74 19.42
C GLN A 482 -20.02 -41.56 18.71
N ALA A 483 -20.74 -40.45 18.57
CA ALA A 483 -20.20 -39.22 17.97
C ALA A 483 -19.20 -38.54 18.91
N THR A 484 -18.03 -38.17 18.39
CA THR A 484 -17.12 -37.22 19.03
C THR A 484 -17.59 -35.81 18.70
N THR A 485 -18.06 -35.09 19.72
CA THR A 485 -18.61 -33.74 19.58
C THR A 485 -17.51 -32.69 19.63
N THR A 486 -17.54 -31.75 18.68
CA THR A 486 -16.55 -30.66 18.57
C THR A 486 -17.16 -29.33 18.99
N PRO A 487 -16.47 -28.51 19.80
CA PRO A 487 -16.95 -27.16 20.12
C PRO A 487 -17.18 -26.27 18.88
N PRO A 488 -18.07 -25.27 18.97
CA PRO A 488 -18.30 -24.31 17.89
C PRO A 488 -17.10 -23.41 17.63
N THR A 489 -17.08 -22.77 16.47
CA THR A 489 -16.08 -21.73 16.15
C THR A 489 -16.35 -20.45 16.93
N ALA A 490 -15.30 -19.70 17.26
CA ALA A 490 -15.42 -18.40 17.92
C ALA A 490 -16.31 -17.42 17.12
N PRO A 491 -17.08 -16.53 17.77
CA PRO A 491 -17.89 -15.55 17.06
C PRO A 491 -17.02 -14.57 16.28
N ILE A 492 -17.26 -14.41 14.98
CA ILE A 492 -16.71 -13.31 14.19
C ILE A 492 -17.69 -12.14 14.32
N VAL A 493 -17.31 -11.10 15.05
CA VAL A 493 -18.06 -9.84 15.05
C VAL A 493 -17.73 -9.11 13.75
N LEU A 494 -18.74 -8.86 12.92
CA LEU A 494 -18.61 -8.18 11.64
C LEU A 494 -18.94 -6.68 11.76
N TYR A 495 -19.80 -6.32 12.73
CA TYR A 495 -20.09 -4.95 13.09
C TYR A 495 -20.51 -4.83 14.57
N PRO A 496 -20.21 -3.70 15.23
CA PRO A 496 -19.16 -2.76 14.84
C PRO A 496 -17.77 -3.42 14.90
N PRO A 497 -16.83 -3.02 14.03
CA PRO A 497 -15.44 -3.44 14.17
C PRO A 497 -14.82 -2.91 15.47
N SER A 498 -13.80 -3.60 15.97
CA SER A 498 -13.07 -3.17 17.18
C SER A 498 -12.34 -1.85 16.94
N GLY A 499 -12.41 -0.94 17.91
CA GLY A 499 -11.74 0.36 17.88
C GLY A 499 -12.63 1.55 17.54
N ILE A 500 -13.91 1.36 17.18
CA ILE A 500 -14.79 2.50 16.85
C ILE A 500 -15.13 3.38 18.06
N SER A 501 -15.46 4.63 17.75
CA SER A 501 -16.08 5.60 18.66
C SER A 501 -17.55 5.81 18.25
N THR A 502 -18.46 5.90 19.22
CA THR A 502 -19.86 6.28 19.00
C THR A 502 -20.41 7.09 20.18
N THR A 503 -21.44 7.89 19.95
CA THR A 503 -22.17 8.63 21.00
C THR A 503 -23.34 7.84 21.59
N SER A 504 -23.80 6.77 20.92
CA SER A 504 -24.90 5.94 21.39
C SER A 504 -24.44 4.92 22.42
N THR A 505 -24.99 4.97 23.64
CA THR A 505 -24.80 3.93 24.66
C THR A 505 -25.43 2.59 24.26
N ARG A 506 -26.40 2.57 23.34
CA ARG A 506 -26.96 1.32 22.79
C ARG A 506 -26.23 0.96 21.50
N VAL A 507 -25.59 -0.21 21.48
CA VAL A 507 -24.75 -0.66 20.37
C VAL A 507 -25.26 -2.00 19.85
N LEU A 508 -25.48 -2.08 18.53
CA LEU A 508 -25.92 -3.27 17.82
C LEU A 508 -24.72 -4.04 17.29
N PHE A 509 -24.54 -5.28 17.74
CA PHE A 509 -23.51 -6.20 17.26
C PHE A 509 -24.14 -7.20 16.31
N TYR A 510 -23.56 -7.37 15.11
CA TYR A 510 -23.87 -8.50 14.23
C TYR A 510 -22.60 -9.27 13.85
N GLY A 511 -22.76 -10.56 13.59
CA GLY A 511 -21.64 -11.44 13.30
C GLY A 511 -22.05 -12.82 12.82
N THR A 512 -21.07 -13.70 12.71
CA THR A 512 -21.28 -15.14 12.47
C THR A 512 -20.62 -15.97 13.58
N ALA A 513 -21.07 -17.21 13.78
CA ALA A 513 -20.52 -18.14 14.76
C ALA A 513 -20.78 -19.60 14.34
N ALA A 514 -19.89 -20.15 13.50
CA ALA A 514 -20.11 -21.44 12.84
C ALA A 514 -20.31 -22.61 13.83
N SER A 515 -21.27 -23.49 13.51
CA SER A 515 -21.67 -24.66 14.31
C SER A 515 -22.21 -24.35 15.72
N SER A 516 -22.57 -23.10 16.01
CA SER A 516 -23.16 -22.69 17.30
C SER A 516 -24.67 -22.46 17.20
N THR A 517 -25.38 -22.59 18.33
CA THR A 517 -26.81 -22.28 18.47
C THR A 517 -27.09 -20.95 19.17
N ALA A 518 -26.06 -20.37 19.81
CA ALA A 518 -26.16 -19.07 20.46
C ALA A 518 -24.78 -18.39 20.60
N VAL A 519 -24.79 -17.07 20.78
CA VAL A 519 -23.63 -16.25 21.17
C VAL A 519 -23.95 -15.49 22.45
N ILE A 520 -23.00 -15.49 23.38
CA ILE A 520 -23.09 -14.92 24.73
C ILE A 520 -22.05 -13.81 24.87
N ALA A 521 -22.43 -12.64 25.40
CA ALA A 521 -21.51 -11.58 25.76
C ALA A 521 -21.14 -11.67 27.26
N ALA A 522 -19.86 -11.85 27.57
CA ALA A 522 -19.38 -11.98 28.93
C ALA A 522 -19.63 -10.71 29.76
N GLY A 523 -20.25 -10.88 30.93
CA GLY A 523 -20.66 -9.77 31.80
C GLY A 523 -22.08 -9.25 31.56
N PHE A 524 -22.76 -9.69 30.50
CA PHE A 524 -24.15 -9.35 30.18
C PHE A 524 -25.09 -10.54 30.44
N SER A 525 -26.39 -10.27 30.49
CA SER A 525 -27.45 -11.29 30.61
C SER A 525 -28.01 -11.74 29.26
N GLU A 526 -27.72 -10.94 28.24
CA GLU A 526 -28.22 -11.00 26.89
C GLU A 526 -27.50 -12.11 26.09
N THR A 527 -28.28 -12.93 25.38
CA THR A 527 -27.79 -14.04 24.57
C THR A 527 -28.51 -13.99 23.22
N ALA A 528 -27.75 -13.99 22.13
CA ALA A 528 -28.28 -14.01 20.78
C ALA A 528 -28.43 -15.45 20.29
N SER A 529 -29.59 -15.82 19.75
CA SER A 529 -29.73 -17.06 18.97
C SER A 529 -29.08 -16.89 17.60
N THR A 530 -28.51 -17.97 17.08
CA THR A 530 -27.93 -17.99 15.73
C THR A 530 -28.93 -18.49 14.69
N THR A 531 -28.80 -18.04 13.45
CA THR A 531 -29.58 -18.51 12.30
C THR A 531 -29.04 -19.84 11.76
N THR A 532 -29.77 -20.45 10.81
CA THR A 532 -29.30 -21.62 10.03
C THR A 532 -27.99 -21.38 9.30
N ASP A 533 -27.71 -20.13 8.95
CA ASP A 533 -26.52 -19.66 8.24
C ASP A 533 -25.47 -19.09 9.22
N TRP A 534 -25.62 -19.45 10.51
CA TRP A 534 -24.73 -19.13 11.62
C TRP A 534 -24.60 -17.63 11.95
N GLN A 535 -25.46 -16.78 11.41
CA GLN A 535 -25.48 -15.34 11.72
C GLN A 535 -26.12 -15.10 13.09
N TRP A 536 -25.70 -14.05 13.80
CA TRP A 536 -26.30 -13.62 15.06
C TRP A 536 -26.36 -12.10 15.18
N LEU A 537 -27.29 -11.62 16.00
CA LEU A 537 -27.58 -10.20 16.23
C LEU A 537 -27.82 -9.97 17.73
N MET A 538 -27.14 -9.00 18.32
CA MET A 538 -27.21 -8.69 19.76
C MET A 538 -27.12 -7.18 20.00
N THR A 539 -28.08 -6.60 20.73
CA THR A 539 -27.96 -5.20 21.18
C THR A 539 -27.53 -5.16 22.63
N LEU A 540 -26.42 -4.48 22.94
CA LEU A 540 -25.95 -4.26 24.31
C LEU A 540 -26.06 -2.78 24.67
N THR A 541 -26.20 -2.49 25.96
CA THR A 541 -26.14 -1.11 26.49
C THR A 541 -24.84 -0.94 27.26
N LEU A 542 -23.97 -0.05 26.78
CA LEU A 542 -22.60 0.16 27.25
C LEU A 542 -22.48 1.49 28.01
N PRO A 543 -21.64 1.57 29.06
CA PRO A 543 -21.34 2.82 29.75
C PRO A 543 -20.48 3.75 28.87
N HIS A 544 -20.53 5.06 29.17
CA HIS A 544 -19.58 6.02 28.59
C HIS A 544 -18.13 5.68 28.95
N GLY A 545 -17.21 5.86 28.00
CA GLY A 545 -15.82 5.41 28.05
C GLY A 545 -15.56 4.15 27.20
N THR A 546 -14.36 3.58 27.33
CA THR A 546 -13.99 2.34 26.61
C THR A 546 -14.60 1.11 27.29
N SER A 547 -15.37 0.33 26.53
CA SER A 547 -15.86 -0.98 26.92
C SER A 547 -15.15 -2.07 26.12
N THR A 548 -14.42 -2.96 26.81
CA THR A 548 -13.90 -4.20 26.22
C THR A 548 -14.93 -5.31 26.41
N LEU A 549 -15.47 -5.80 25.30
CA LEU A 549 -16.47 -6.85 25.23
C LEU A 549 -15.82 -8.17 24.83
N ALA A 550 -16.42 -9.28 25.26
CA ALA A 550 -15.92 -10.63 25.05
C ALA A 550 -17.09 -11.54 24.66
N PHE A 551 -17.08 -12.05 23.42
CA PHE A 551 -18.15 -12.88 22.85
C PHE A 551 -17.71 -14.34 22.74
N THR A 552 -18.53 -15.27 23.22
CA THR A 552 -18.32 -16.72 23.12
C THR A 552 -19.53 -17.38 22.47
N ALA A 553 -19.31 -18.39 21.61
CA ALA A 553 -20.37 -19.16 20.97
C ALA A 553 -20.63 -20.47 21.73
N GLY A 554 -21.88 -20.91 21.81
CA GLY A 554 -22.29 -22.17 22.42
C GLY A 554 -23.13 -23.03 21.49
N ASN A 555 -22.90 -24.36 21.47
CA ASN A 555 -23.69 -25.31 20.67
C ASN A 555 -24.82 -25.99 21.47
N SER A 556 -25.66 -26.76 20.79
CA SER A 556 -26.81 -27.49 21.37
C SER A 556 -26.42 -28.59 22.38
N GLU A 557 -25.14 -28.90 22.51
CA GLU A 557 -24.58 -29.93 23.39
C GLU A 557 -23.94 -29.32 24.64
N GLY A 558 -23.93 -27.99 24.76
CA GLY A 558 -23.33 -27.25 25.87
C GLY A 558 -21.81 -27.07 25.77
N LEU A 559 -21.24 -27.19 24.56
CA LEU A 559 -19.82 -26.88 24.31
C LEU A 559 -19.68 -25.42 23.88
N GLU A 560 -18.71 -24.72 24.49
CA GLU A 560 -18.39 -23.32 24.22
C GLU A 560 -17.10 -23.17 23.37
N SER A 561 -17.04 -22.11 22.56
CA SER A 561 -15.88 -21.75 21.74
C SER A 561 -14.77 -21.06 22.54
N SER A 562 -13.66 -20.72 21.88
CA SER A 562 -12.80 -19.61 22.34
C SER A 562 -13.53 -18.26 22.17
N THR A 563 -13.08 -17.25 22.91
CA THR A 563 -13.71 -15.93 22.98
C THR A 563 -13.10 -14.95 21.96
N THR A 564 -13.94 -14.10 21.36
CA THR A 564 -13.54 -12.96 20.51
C THR A 564 -13.74 -11.65 21.28
N THR A 565 -12.74 -10.78 21.30
CA THR A 565 -12.79 -9.50 22.03
C THR A 565 -12.94 -8.30 21.11
N ILE A 566 -13.84 -7.37 21.47
CA ILE A 566 -14.11 -6.12 20.73
C ILE A 566 -14.05 -4.94 21.69
N ASN A 567 -13.29 -3.89 21.33
CA ASN A 567 -13.24 -2.64 22.07
C ASN A 567 -14.14 -1.60 21.40
N ILE A 568 -15.03 -0.96 22.19
CA ILE A 568 -15.91 0.12 21.72
C ILE A 568 -15.75 1.32 22.66
N PHE A 569 -15.54 2.52 22.12
CA PHE A 569 -15.52 3.75 22.90
C PHE A 569 -16.87 4.48 22.79
N ILE A 570 -17.52 4.71 23.93
CA ILE A 570 -18.75 5.49 24.02
C ILE A 570 -18.42 6.91 24.49
N ALA A 571 -18.44 7.87 23.56
CA ALA A 571 -18.10 9.25 23.84
C ALA A 571 -19.09 9.92 24.82
N THR A 572 -18.62 10.92 25.57
CA THR A 572 -19.47 11.80 26.39
C THR A 572 -19.80 13.08 25.62
N SER A 573 -21.07 13.30 25.31
CA SER A 573 -21.55 14.49 24.58
C SER A 573 -21.57 15.76 25.45
N THR A 574 -20.43 16.46 25.52
CA THR A 574 -20.34 17.76 26.22
C THR A 574 -20.82 18.92 25.34
N GLY A 575 -22.14 19.06 25.18
CA GLY A 575 -22.80 20.16 24.49
C GLY A 575 -24.30 20.05 24.69
N GLY A 576 -24.83 20.69 25.73
CA GLY A 576 -26.12 20.30 26.30
C GLY A 576 -27.30 21.22 25.98
N PHE A 577 -28.46 20.59 25.81
CA PHE A 577 -29.64 20.96 26.57
C PHE A 577 -30.19 19.70 27.24
N ILE A 578 -30.49 19.77 28.54
CA ILE A 578 -31.37 18.80 29.21
C ILE A 578 -32.73 19.47 29.30
N GLU A 579 -33.59 19.22 28.32
CA GLU A 579 -35.02 19.26 28.61
C GLU A 579 -35.37 18.02 29.43
N LEU A 580 -36.18 18.20 30.47
CA LEU A 580 -36.78 17.08 31.19
C LEU A 580 -37.80 16.44 30.23
N PRO A 581 -37.86 15.10 30.13
CA PRO A 581 -38.86 14.47 29.28
C PRO A 581 -40.26 14.85 29.76
N PRO A 582 -41.17 15.27 28.86
CA PRO A 582 -42.59 15.25 29.19
C PRO A 582 -43.04 13.81 29.38
N ASP A 583 -43.90 13.57 30.37
CA ASP A 583 -44.69 12.34 30.43
C ASP A 583 -45.70 12.34 29.26
N ASP A 584 -45.63 11.36 28.36
CA ASP A 584 -46.81 10.61 27.86
C ASP A 584 -46.40 9.46 26.89
N ASP A 585 -47.25 8.44 26.78
CA ASP A 585 -47.00 7.20 26.04
C ASP A 585 -47.26 7.34 24.51
N GLU A 586 -46.30 7.86 23.74
CA GLU A 586 -46.24 7.60 22.28
C GLU A 586 -45.07 6.68 21.92
N ILE A 587 -45.39 5.54 21.30
CA ILE A 587 -44.42 4.66 20.66
C ILE A 587 -44.05 5.30 19.32
N THR A 588 -43.03 6.16 19.34
CA THR A 588 -42.36 6.62 18.12
C THR A 588 -41.83 5.42 17.34
N ASP A 589 -42.18 5.28 16.07
CA ASP A 589 -41.55 4.24 15.26
C ASP A 589 -40.06 4.54 15.11
N ALA A 590 -39.27 3.48 15.20
CA ALA A 590 -37.81 3.49 15.22
C ALA A 590 -37.23 2.37 14.34
N ILE A 591 -38.07 1.77 13.48
CA ILE A 591 -37.69 0.75 12.52
C ILE A 591 -37.57 1.44 11.15
N PRO A 592 -36.35 1.67 10.62
CA PRO A 592 -36.21 2.27 9.29
C PRO A 592 -36.73 1.32 8.19
N PRO A 593 -37.20 1.87 7.05
CA PRO A 593 -37.68 1.05 5.93
C PRO A 593 -36.64 0.05 5.41
N ASP A 594 -37.14 -1.05 4.86
CA ASP A 594 -36.36 -1.93 3.99
C ASP A 594 -36.03 -1.24 2.66
N LEU A 595 -34.90 -1.60 2.04
CA LEU A 595 -34.48 -1.07 0.76
C LEU A 595 -33.78 -2.15 -0.09
N THR A 596 -34.04 -2.12 -1.38
CA THR A 596 -33.30 -2.83 -2.43
C THR A 596 -32.94 -1.86 -3.54
N PHE A 597 -31.75 -1.99 -4.15
CA PHE A 597 -31.29 -1.16 -5.27
C PHE A 597 -30.51 -2.00 -6.31
N THR A 598 -30.88 -1.88 -7.59
CA THR A 598 -30.35 -2.64 -8.74
C THR A 598 -30.17 -1.74 -9.98
N ILE A 599 -29.41 -2.24 -10.97
CA ILE A 599 -29.05 -1.48 -12.18
C ILE A 599 -29.23 -2.37 -13.41
N SER A 600 -30.01 -1.92 -14.39
CA SER A 600 -30.29 -2.70 -15.61
C SER A 600 -29.13 -2.62 -16.61
N ASN A 601 -29.09 -3.56 -17.57
CA ASN A 601 -28.14 -3.58 -18.69
C ASN A 601 -26.65 -3.66 -18.33
N CYS A 602 -26.29 -3.87 -17.06
CA CYS A 602 -24.91 -4.11 -16.63
C CYS A 602 -24.31 -5.33 -17.34
N TYR A 603 -23.02 -5.21 -17.64
CA TYR A 603 -22.23 -6.34 -18.11
C TYR A 603 -22.15 -7.44 -17.04
N GLY A 604 -22.27 -8.72 -17.44
CA GLY A 604 -22.17 -9.88 -16.55
C GLY A 604 -23.39 -10.13 -15.64
N ASP A 605 -23.86 -9.14 -14.89
CA ASP A 605 -25.06 -9.23 -14.05
C ASP A 605 -25.67 -7.86 -13.68
N ALA A 606 -27.00 -7.75 -13.69
CA ALA A 606 -27.79 -6.57 -13.31
C ALA A 606 -27.84 -6.27 -11.78
N SER A 607 -27.14 -7.07 -10.96
CA SER A 607 -26.89 -6.75 -9.55
C SER A 607 -25.44 -6.33 -9.25
N SER A 608 -24.54 -6.43 -10.25
CA SER A 608 -23.10 -6.18 -10.10
C SER A 608 -22.75 -4.74 -9.71
N SER A 609 -21.56 -4.57 -9.12
CA SER A 609 -20.92 -3.27 -8.85
C SER A 609 -19.41 -3.49 -8.76
N PRO A 610 -18.57 -2.80 -9.55
CA PRO A 610 -18.96 -1.86 -10.61
C PRO A 610 -19.74 -2.53 -11.76
N CYS A 611 -20.77 -1.84 -12.22
CA CYS A 611 -21.62 -2.20 -13.35
C CYS A 611 -21.04 -1.57 -14.62
N LEU A 612 -20.42 -2.36 -15.49
CA LEU A 612 -19.90 -1.86 -16.77
C LEU A 612 -21.03 -1.69 -17.80
N LEU A 613 -21.03 -0.57 -18.53
CA LEU A 613 -21.97 -0.25 -19.61
C LEU A 613 -21.22 0.13 -20.91
N ILE A 614 -21.40 -0.67 -21.96
CA ILE A 614 -20.77 -0.46 -23.27
C ILE A 614 -21.52 0.61 -24.10
N HIS A 615 -22.82 0.80 -23.84
CA HIS A 615 -23.71 1.68 -24.63
C HIS A 615 -24.28 2.87 -23.82
N GLY A 616 -23.60 3.24 -22.73
CA GLY A 616 -23.81 4.49 -22.00
C GLY A 616 -25.20 4.73 -21.37
N THR A 617 -26.08 3.72 -21.35
CA THR A 617 -27.47 3.86 -20.94
C THR A 617 -27.93 2.69 -20.06
N THR A 618 -28.65 3.00 -18.98
CA THR A 618 -29.14 2.03 -17.99
C THR A 618 -30.45 2.50 -17.36
N THR A 619 -31.16 1.59 -16.68
CA THR A 619 -32.28 1.90 -15.79
C THR A 619 -31.88 1.52 -14.37
N LEU A 620 -31.71 2.52 -13.51
CA LEU A 620 -31.58 2.39 -12.06
C LEU A 620 -32.93 1.99 -11.47
N ALA A 621 -33.00 1.07 -10.50
CA ALA A 621 -34.26 0.64 -9.89
C ALA A 621 -34.14 0.36 -8.40
N TRP A 622 -35.05 0.91 -7.59
CA TRP A 622 -35.06 0.73 -6.13
C TRP A 622 -36.48 0.53 -5.59
N THR A 623 -36.62 -0.30 -4.56
CA THR A 623 -37.92 -0.57 -3.91
C THR A 623 -37.79 -0.77 -2.41
N SER A 624 -38.89 -0.50 -1.72
CA SER A 624 -39.13 -0.76 -0.29
C SER A 624 -40.51 -1.40 -0.16
N THR A 625 -40.71 -2.26 0.83
CA THR A 625 -42.00 -2.88 1.17
C THR A 625 -42.65 -2.31 2.44
N SER A 626 -41.96 -1.40 3.14
CA SER A 626 -42.46 -0.75 4.35
C SER A 626 -43.76 0.02 4.10
N SER A 627 -44.76 -0.20 4.96
CA SER A 627 -46.12 0.32 4.81
C SER A 627 -46.29 1.82 5.08
N ASP A 628 -45.21 2.45 5.57
CA ASP A 628 -45.11 3.79 6.13
C ASP A 628 -44.01 4.63 5.44
N LEU A 629 -43.46 4.14 4.32
CA LEU A 629 -42.46 4.83 3.50
C LEU A 629 -42.92 6.27 3.15
N GLY A 630 -42.09 7.26 3.47
CA GLY A 630 -42.32 8.67 3.19
C GLY A 630 -41.68 9.15 1.89
N HIS A 631 -40.44 8.73 1.62
CA HIS A 631 -39.66 9.02 0.40
C HIS A 631 -38.43 8.11 0.26
N PHE A 632 -37.77 8.19 -0.90
CA PHE A 632 -36.37 7.81 -1.05
C PHE A 632 -35.52 9.07 -1.22
N ASP A 633 -34.39 9.13 -0.54
CA ASP A 633 -33.29 10.03 -0.91
C ASP A 633 -32.39 9.28 -1.90
N ILE A 634 -31.97 9.96 -2.95
CA ILE A 634 -31.24 9.36 -4.08
C ILE A 634 -30.13 10.32 -4.52
N ASP A 635 -28.98 9.79 -4.90
CA ASP A 635 -27.78 10.61 -5.15
C ASP A 635 -26.93 10.04 -6.29
N CYS A 636 -26.11 10.89 -6.90
CA CYS A 636 -25.19 10.57 -8.00
C CYS A 636 -23.96 11.47 -7.95
N HIS A 637 -22.78 10.86 -7.94
CA HIS A 637 -21.48 11.54 -8.01
C HIS A 637 -20.62 11.05 -9.18
N VAL A 638 -19.74 11.92 -9.67
CA VAL A 638 -18.57 11.61 -10.52
C VAL A 638 -17.33 12.14 -9.82
N GLY A 639 -16.54 11.25 -9.22
CA GLY A 639 -15.47 11.67 -8.31
C GLY A 639 -16.01 12.43 -7.11
N ALA A 640 -15.61 13.69 -6.95
CA ALA A 640 -16.11 14.59 -5.91
C ALA A 640 -17.27 15.50 -6.37
N ASP A 641 -17.60 15.52 -7.66
CA ASP A 641 -18.64 16.38 -8.22
C ASP A 641 -20.00 15.68 -8.26
N GLN A 642 -21.07 16.44 -7.98
CA GLN A 642 -22.46 16.01 -8.08
C GLN A 642 -22.93 15.92 -9.55
N CYS A 643 -23.72 14.90 -9.87
CA CYS A 643 -24.24 14.72 -11.22
C CYS A 643 -25.24 15.82 -11.62
N LEU A 644 -24.97 16.48 -12.74
CA LEU A 644 -25.84 17.53 -13.29
C LEU A 644 -27.26 17.03 -13.55
N ASP A 645 -28.23 17.84 -13.12
CA ASP A 645 -29.69 17.61 -13.22
C ASP A 645 -30.20 16.28 -12.62
N PHE A 646 -29.40 15.59 -11.78
CA PHE A 646 -29.84 14.39 -11.07
C PHE A 646 -30.81 14.74 -9.91
N PRO A 647 -31.93 14.00 -9.74
CA PRO A 647 -32.85 14.24 -8.63
C PRO A 647 -32.27 13.78 -7.30
N LEU A 648 -32.42 14.59 -6.24
CA LEU A 648 -31.89 14.28 -4.90
C LEU A 648 -32.86 13.51 -3.97
N SER A 649 -34.16 13.48 -4.29
CA SER A 649 -35.15 12.66 -3.58
C SER A 649 -36.44 12.47 -4.39
N THR A 650 -37.23 11.43 -4.07
CA THR A 650 -38.50 11.13 -4.74
C THR A 650 -39.49 10.36 -3.88
N ARG A 651 -40.79 10.50 -4.19
CA ARG A 651 -41.92 9.80 -3.52
C ARG A 651 -42.73 8.88 -4.42
N ALA A 652 -42.47 8.91 -5.72
CA ALA A 652 -43.29 8.22 -6.73
C ALA A 652 -42.47 7.45 -7.77
N THR A 653 -41.15 7.64 -7.77
CA THR A 653 -40.23 7.04 -8.73
C THR A 653 -39.45 5.92 -8.04
N THR A 654 -39.63 4.69 -8.51
CA THR A 654 -38.84 3.50 -8.12
C THR A 654 -37.86 3.07 -9.23
N THR A 655 -37.82 3.80 -10.34
CA THR A 655 -36.98 3.51 -11.51
C THR A 655 -36.57 4.81 -12.21
N LEU A 656 -35.29 4.98 -12.51
CA LEU A 656 -34.75 6.15 -13.22
C LEU A 656 -33.87 5.70 -14.39
N ASP A 657 -34.26 6.05 -15.60
CA ASP A 657 -33.41 5.88 -16.78
C ASP A 657 -32.27 6.91 -16.73
N PHE A 658 -31.04 6.42 -16.88
CA PHE A 658 -29.81 7.19 -16.81
C PHE A 658 -28.98 7.04 -18.09
N SER A 659 -28.40 8.15 -18.55
CA SER A 659 -27.45 8.19 -19.66
C SER A 659 -26.24 9.03 -19.25
N GLY A 660 -25.05 8.43 -19.26
CA GLY A 660 -23.80 9.10 -18.92
C GLY A 660 -22.82 9.24 -20.09
N THR A 661 -21.66 9.82 -19.81
CA THR A 661 -20.56 10.00 -20.78
C THR A 661 -19.64 8.78 -20.85
N ASP A 662 -19.00 8.57 -21.99
CA ASP A 662 -17.94 7.56 -22.16
C ASP A 662 -16.75 7.82 -21.22
N GLN A 663 -16.02 6.76 -20.87
CA GLN A 663 -14.86 6.78 -19.98
C GLN A 663 -15.13 7.51 -18.65
N THR A 664 -16.32 7.31 -18.09
CA THR A 664 -16.79 7.99 -16.87
C THR A 664 -17.32 7.00 -15.85
N VAL A 665 -16.92 7.18 -14.58
CA VAL A 665 -17.40 6.38 -13.44
C VAL A 665 -18.40 7.19 -12.63
N TYR A 666 -19.58 6.61 -12.41
CA TYR A 666 -20.68 7.17 -11.64
C TYR A 666 -20.89 6.37 -10.35
N ILE A 667 -21.13 7.05 -9.24
CA ILE A 667 -21.46 6.45 -7.95
C ILE A 667 -22.88 6.87 -7.60
N PHE A 668 -23.82 5.92 -7.60
CA PHE A 668 -25.20 6.14 -7.22
C PHE A 668 -25.44 5.67 -5.78
N SER A 669 -26.16 6.47 -5.00
CA SER A 669 -26.57 6.12 -3.63
C SER A 669 -28.10 6.22 -3.49
N VAL A 670 -28.70 5.34 -2.70
CA VAL A 670 -30.14 5.35 -2.41
C VAL A 670 -30.36 5.05 -0.92
N SER A 671 -31.20 5.83 -0.23
CA SER A 671 -31.74 5.46 1.08
C SER A 671 -33.27 5.59 1.10
N ALA A 672 -33.95 4.76 1.90
CA ALA A 672 -35.40 4.79 2.08
C ALA A 672 -35.74 5.44 3.42
N VAL A 673 -36.74 6.32 3.45
CA VAL A 673 -37.06 7.16 4.61
C VAL A 673 -38.56 7.11 4.88
N ASP A 674 -38.95 6.77 6.10
CA ASP A 674 -40.36 6.67 6.50
C ASP A 674 -41.05 8.04 6.68
N ILE A 675 -42.31 8.04 7.15
CA ILE A 675 -43.05 9.25 7.54
C ILE A 675 -42.67 9.80 8.93
N SER A 676 -41.90 9.05 9.73
CA SER A 676 -41.46 9.39 11.08
C SER A 676 -40.09 10.09 11.12
N GLY A 677 -39.29 9.91 10.07
CA GLY A 677 -37.91 10.41 9.93
C GLY A 677 -36.81 9.33 10.10
N ASN A 678 -37.13 8.03 10.12
CA ASN A 678 -36.09 6.98 10.15
C ASN A 678 -35.58 6.70 8.73
N HIS A 679 -34.25 6.68 8.57
CA HIS A 679 -33.57 6.38 7.30
C HIS A 679 -33.02 4.94 7.30
N SER A 680 -33.16 4.22 6.19
CA SER A 680 -32.41 2.99 5.92
C SER A 680 -30.91 3.29 5.85
N ALA A 681 -30.07 2.27 5.98
CA ALA A 681 -28.71 2.39 5.48
C ALA A 681 -28.74 2.71 3.97
N PRO A 682 -27.85 3.57 3.46
CA PRO A 682 -27.76 3.80 2.02
C PRO A 682 -27.20 2.55 1.32
N ILE A 683 -27.71 2.25 0.14
CA ILE A 683 -27.12 1.26 -0.78
C ILE A 683 -26.44 2.02 -1.90
N GLU A 684 -25.13 1.83 -2.02
CA GLU A 684 -24.33 2.40 -3.09
C GLU A 684 -24.06 1.39 -4.21
N LYS A 685 -23.97 1.90 -5.44
CA LYS A 685 -23.60 1.15 -6.63
C LYS A 685 -22.73 2.01 -7.55
N VAL A 686 -21.67 1.40 -8.08
CA VAL A 686 -20.77 2.04 -9.06
C VAL A 686 -21.17 1.60 -10.47
N VAL A 687 -21.15 2.53 -11.42
CA VAL A 687 -21.34 2.29 -12.86
C VAL A 687 -20.13 2.84 -13.62
N GLU A 688 -19.44 1.99 -14.36
CA GLU A 688 -18.44 2.42 -15.36
C GLU A 688 -19.11 2.48 -16.72
N ILE A 689 -18.97 3.59 -17.45
CA ILE A 689 -19.30 3.65 -18.87
C ILE A 689 -18.00 3.64 -19.66
N ASN A 690 -17.83 2.64 -20.53
CA ASN A 690 -16.65 2.50 -21.39
C ASN A 690 -17.06 1.87 -22.72
N ALA A 691 -17.06 2.66 -23.78
CA ALA A 691 -17.51 2.26 -25.11
C ALA A 691 -16.47 1.44 -25.89
N ARG A 692 -15.24 1.28 -25.37
CA ARG A 692 -14.19 0.42 -25.92
C ARG A 692 -13.55 -0.44 -24.81
N PRO A 693 -14.32 -1.31 -24.12
CA PRO A 693 -13.84 -1.99 -22.93
C PRO A 693 -12.87 -3.14 -23.28
N VAL A 694 -13.05 -3.75 -24.45
CA VAL A 694 -12.06 -4.62 -25.10
C VAL A 694 -11.60 -3.94 -26.38
N VAL A 695 -10.32 -4.06 -26.70
CA VAL A 695 -9.69 -3.53 -27.92
C VAL A 695 -8.80 -4.58 -28.59
N ILE A 696 -8.55 -4.43 -29.89
CA ILE A 696 -7.56 -5.23 -30.62
C ILE A 696 -6.17 -4.71 -30.23
N ASN A 697 -5.27 -5.60 -29.79
CA ASN A 697 -3.99 -5.22 -29.17
C ASN A 697 -2.76 -5.57 -30.03
N GLU A 698 -2.65 -6.82 -30.46
CA GLU A 698 -1.49 -7.34 -31.21
C GLU A 698 -1.94 -8.36 -32.29
N ILE A 699 -1.25 -8.42 -33.43
CA ILE A 699 -1.62 -9.25 -34.58
C ILE A 699 -0.37 -9.85 -35.25
N ALA A 700 -0.26 -11.18 -35.27
CA ALA A 700 0.79 -11.94 -35.94
C ALA A 700 0.37 -12.41 -37.35
N TRP A 701 0.01 -11.46 -38.20
CA TRP A 701 -0.52 -11.71 -39.55
C TRP A 701 0.47 -12.38 -40.53
N ALA A 702 1.75 -12.48 -40.18
CA ALA A 702 2.80 -13.08 -41.00
C ALA A 702 3.08 -14.56 -40.69
N GLY A 703 2.48 -15.13 -39.64
CA GLY A 703 2.95 -16.37 -39.00
C GLY A 703 4.14 -16.12 -38.06
N THR A 704 4.76 -17.19 -37.54
CA THR A 704 5.85 -17.10 -36.55
C THR A 704 7.26 -17.30 -37.11
N SER A 705 7.44 -18.05 -38.21
CA SER A 705 8.74 -18.18 -38.90
C SER A 705 8.60 -18.60 -40.36
N SER A 706 9.70 -18.69 -41.11
CA SER A 706 9.66 -19.02 -42.54
C SER A 706 9.19 -20.44 -42.85
N ASP A 707 9.34 -21.36 -41.90
CA ASP A 707 8.79 -22.71 -41.98
C ASP A 707 7.37 -22.80 -41.37
N HIS A 708 6.96 -21.73 -40.65
CA HIS A 708 5.71 -21.56 -39.90
C HIS A 708 4.89 -20.30 -40.32
N PRO A 709 4.59 -20.10 -41.62
CA PRO A 709 3.87 -18.91 -42.12
C PRO A 709 2.34 -19.05 -42.05
N GLN A 710 1.81 -20.08 -41.37
CA GLN A 710 0.37 -20.27 -41.14
C GLN A 710 -0.01 -20.12 -39.66
N ASP A 711 1.00 -20.08 -38.79
CA ASP A 711 0.97 -19.97 -37.34
C ASP A 711 0.59 -18.52 -36.95
N GLU A 712 -0.56 -18.07 -37.46
CA GLU A 712 -1.13 -16.75 -37.26
C GLU A 712 -1.89 -16.69 -35.94
N TRP A 713 -1.79 -15.57 -35.24
CA TRP A 713 -2.55 -15.28 -34.03
C TRP A 713 -2.95 -13.82 -33.93
N LEU A 714 -3.95 -13.53 -33.10
CA LEU A 714 -4.36 -12.19 -32.74
C LEU A 714 -4.68 -12.11 -31.26
N GLU A 715 -4.57 -10.91 -30.69
CA GLU A 715 -4.80 -10.68 -29.27
C GLU A 715 -5.75 -9.50 -29.04
N LEU A 716 -6.63 -9.70 -28.05
CA LEU A 716 -7.50 -8.66 -27.51
C LEU A 716 -7.03 -8.26 -26.11
N PHE A 717 -7.08 -6.98 -25.78
CA PHE A 717 -6.78 -6.45 -24.44
C PHE A 717 -8.04 -5.87 -23.80
N ASN A 718 -8.27 -6.20 -22.53
CA ASN A 718 -9.32 -5.61 -21.71
C ASN A 718 -8.80 -4.35 -21.00
N ARG A 719 -9.34 -3.19 -21.38
CA ARG A 719 -9.00 -1.87 -20.82
C ARG A 719 -9.67 -1.57 -19.48
N THR A 720 -10.62 -2.40 -19.05
CA THR A 720 -11.49 -2.09 -17.90
C THR A 720 -11.00 -2.69 -16.60
N ASP A 721 -11.53 -2.11 -15.53
CA ASP A 721 -11.43 -2.57 -14.16
C ASP A 721 -12.43 -3.69 -13.83
N VAL A 722 -12.93 -4.44 -14.82
CA VAL A 722 -13.80 -5.62 -14.63
C VAL A 722 -13.38 -6.80 -15.50
N VAL A 723 -13.81 -8.01 -15.12
CA VAL A 723 -13.62 -9.22 -15.93
C VAL A 723 -14.71 -9.27 -17.00
N ILE A 724 -14.33 -9.46 -18.27
CA ILE A 724 -15.24 -9.43 -19.42
C ILE A 724 -15.48 -10.85 -19.94
N ASP A 725 -16.68 -11.37 -19.72
CA ASP A 725 -17.25 -12.55 -20.42
C ASP A 725 -17.45 -12.23 -21.90
N LEU A 726 -16.69 -12.84 -22.80
CA LEU A 726 -16.75 -12.61 -24.25
C LEU A 726 -17.98 -13.18 -24.96
N SER A 727 -18.95 -13.74 -24.23
CA SER A 727 -20.23 -14.20 -24.78
C SER A 727 -20.93 -13.10 -25.61
N GLY A 728 -21.05 -13.34 -26.92
CA GLY A 728 -21.70 -12.40 -27.86
C GLY A 728 -20.78 -11.35 -28.49
N TRP A 729 -19.46 -11.48 -28.30
CA TRP A 729 -18.47 -10.75 -29.09
C TRP A 729 -18.07 -11.53 -30.36
N THR A 730 -17.71 -10.78 -31.41
CA THR A 730 -17.12 -11.34 -32.63
C THR A 730 -15.90 -10.55 -33.09
N VAL A 731 -14.99 -11.23 -33.79
CA VAL A 731 -13.94 -10.59 -34.61
C VAL A 731 -14.18 -10.98 -36.06
N ASP A 732 -14.34 -9.97 -36.91
CA ASP A 732 -14.71 -10.08 -38.32
C ASP A 732 -13.63 -9.44 -39.20
N ALA A 733 -13.11 -10.17 -40.19
CA ALA A 733 -12.11 -9.68 -41.13
C ALA A 733 -12.72 -9.30 -42.49
N THR A 734 -12.24 -8.20 -43.08
CA THR A 734 -12.80 -7.67 -44.34
C THR A 734 -12.38 -8.45 -45.58
N THR A 735 -11.25 -9.15 -45.55
CA THR A 735 -10.74 -9.88 -46.71
C THR A 735 -11.35 -11.28 -46.74
N HIS A 736 -12.02 -11.62 -47.84
CA HIS A 736 -12.69 -12.92 -48.04
C HIS A 736 -13.77 -13.27 -46.99
N ASP A 737 -14.29 -12.30 -46.24
CA ASP A 737 -15.25 -12.49 -45.14
C ASP A 737 -14.77 -13.54 -44.09
N SER A 738 -13.45 -13.62 -43.85
CA SER A 738 -12.84 -14.65 -43.00
C SER A 738 -11.45 -14.21 -42.48
N PRO A 739 -11.14 -14.31 -41.17
CA PRO A 739 -11.93 -14.88 -40.07
C PRO A 739 -13.29 -14.23 -39.77
N HIS A 740 -14.22 -15.07 -39.31
CA HIS A 740 -15.37 -14.68 -38.48
C HIS A 740 -15.27 -15.53 -37.21
N LEU A 741 -14.86 -14.91 -36.09
CA LEU A 741 -14.65 -15.58 -34.81
C LEU A 741 -15.80 -15.25 -33.88
N VAL A 742 -16.44 -16.27 -33.31
CA VAL A 742 -17.36 -16.11 -32.18
C VAL A 742 -16.57 -16.37 -30.90
N LEU A 743 -16.50 -15.37 -30.03
CA LEU A 743 -15.70 -15.43 -28.81
C LEU A 743 -16.50 -16.00 -27.63
N TYR A 744 -15.80 -16.50 -26.61
CA TYR A 744 -16.35 -17.00 -25.36
C TYR A 744 -15.29 -17.09 -24.26
N GLY A 745 -15.70 -17.29 -23.01
CA GLY A 745 -14.79 -17.28 -21.86
C GLY A 745 -14.52 -15.86 -21.35
N MET A 746 -13.52 -15.69 -20.48
CA MET A 746 -13.35 -14.46 -19.71
C MET A 746 -12.00 -13.80 -19.98
N ILE A 747 -11.96 -12.49 -20.30
CA ILE A 747 -10.73 -11.70 -20.18
C ILE A 747 -10.67 -11.11 -18.76
N PRO A 748 -9.61 -11.34 -17.97
CA PRO A 748 -9.38 -10.62 -16.71
C PRO A 748 -9.32 -9.09 -16.91
N ALA A 749 -9.56 -8.31 -15.86
CA ALA A 749 -9.28 -6.87 -15.86
C ALA A 749 -7.79 -6.62 -16.15
N HIS A 750 -7.48 -5.67 -17.04
CA HIS A 750 -6.13 -5.43 -17.60
C HIS A 750 -5.46 -6.71 -18.16
N GLY A 751 -6.29 -7.67 -18.59
CA GLY A 751 -5.86 -8.95 -19.13
C GLY A 751 -5.86 -9.00 -20.66
N TYR A 752 -5.18 -10.02 -21.17
CA TYR A 752 -5.07 -10.32 -22.60
C TYR A 752 -5.85 -11.59 -22.92
N TYR A 753 -6.35 -11.70 -24.16
CA TYR A 753 -7.03 -12.88 -24.70
C TYR A 753 -6.43 -13.24 -26.05
N LEU A 754 -5.68 -14.34 -26.07
CA LEU A 754 -4.89 -14.80 -27.21
C LEU A 754 -5.69 -15.81 -28.04
N ILE A 755 -5.71 -15.60 -29.36
CA ILE A 755 -6.41 -16.47 -30.31
C ILE A 755 -5.44 -17.00 -31.36
N GLU A 756 -5.23 -18.32 -31.39
CA GLU A 756 -4.37 -19.01 -32.37
C GLU A 756 -5.22 -19.68 -33.48
N ARG A 757 -4.67 -19.73 -34.71
CA ARG A 757 -5.43 -20.08 -35.92
C ARG A 757 -5.76 -21.58 -36.09
N THR A 758 -4.84 -22.48 -35.79
CA THR A 758 -4.93 -23.90 -36.21
C THR A 758 -4.91 -24.88 -35.05
N ASP A 759 -4.15 -24.57 -34.01
CA ASP A 759 -3.81 -25.41 -32.87
C ASP A 759 -3.31 -24.51 -31.72
N ASP A 760 -3.16 -25.10 -30.52
CA ASP A 760 -2.57 -24.47 -29.32
C ASP A 760 -1.05 -24.76 -29.28
N THR A 761 -0.38 -24.60 -30.44
CA THR A 761 1.08 -24.78 -30.59
C THR A 761 1.74 -23.74 -31.48
N THR A 762 1.00 -22.73 -31.95
CA THR A 762 1.54 -21.62 -32.75
C THR A 762 2.53 -20.81 -31.92
N THR A 763 2.23 -20.60 -30.63
CA THR A 763 3.18 -20.14 -29.62
C THR A 763 3.33 -21.17 -28.49
N ASN A 764 4.28 -20.93 -27.57
CA ASN A 764 4.37 -21.65 -26.29
C ASN A 764 3.59 -20.97 -25.13
N ILE A 765 2.79 -19.95 -25.44
CA ILE A 765 1.93 -19.23 -24.52
C ILE A 765 0.49 -19.72 -24.76
N PRO A 766 -0.12 -20.50 -23.85
CA PRO A 766 -1.40 -21.17 -24.14
C PRO A 766 -2.49 -20.19 -24.58
N ALA A 767 -3.15 -20.50 -25.69
CA ALA A 767 -4.24 -19.71 -26.25
C ALA A 767 -5.50 -19.78 -25.35
N ASP A 768 -6.31 -18.73 -25.36
CA ASP A 768 -7.64 -18.75 -24.73
C ASP A 768 -8.71 -19.29 -25.71
N LEU A 769 -8.43 -19.16 -27.01
CA LEU A 769 -9.21 -19.74 -28.10
C LEU A 769 -8.31 -20.24 -29.22
N VAL A 770 -8.59 -21.44 -29.73
CA VAL A 770 -8.09 -21.90 -31.02
C VAL A 770 -9.25 -21.89 -32.00
N ALA A 771 -9.16 -21.09 -33.08
CA ALA A 771 -10.25 -20.93 -34.03
C ALA A 771 -9.76 -20.68 -35.46
N SER A 772 -10.34 -21.41 -36.43
CA SER A 772 -9.90 -21.35 -37.82
C SER A 772 -10.12 -19.97 -38.45
N PHE A 773 -9.03 -19.31 -38.84
CA PHE A 773 -9.07 -18.08 -39.65
C PHE A 773 -9.38 -18.36 -41.14
N GLY A 774 -9.86 -19.56 -41.48
CA GLY A 774 -10.16 -19.96 -42.86
C GLY A 774 -8.92 -19.84 -43.76
N HIS A 775 -8.99 -18.92 -44.71
CA HIS A 775 -7.87 -18.64 -45.63
C HIS A 775 -6.65 -18.01 -44.94
N GLY A 776 -6.83 -17.41 -43.76
CA GLY A 776 -5.79 -16.72 -43.01
C GLY A 776 -5.76 -15.22 -43.27
N LEU A 777 -5.05 -14.51 -42.41
CA LEU A 777 -4.83 -13.08 -42.51
C LEU A 777 -3.99 -12.77 -43.76
N SER A 778 -4.46 -11.83 -44.58
CA SER A 778 -3.77 -11.54 -45.84
C SER A 778 -2.44 -10.82 -45.58
N ASN A 779 -1.34 -11.43 -46.04
CA ASN A 779 -0.01 -10.80 -46.04
C ASN A 779 0.08 -9.51 -46.87
N SER A 780 -0.97 -9.15 -47.64
CA SER A 780 -1.08 -7.84 -48.34
C SER A 780 -1.80 -6.76 -47.54
N GLY A 781 -2.21 -7.03 -46.29
CA GLY A 781 -3.11 -6.18 -45.50
C GLY A 781 -4.53 -6.72 -45.43
N ASP A 782 -5.17 -6.50 -44.29
CA ASP A 782 -6.59 -6.73 -44.02
C ASP A 782 -7.08 -5.69 -42.99
N SER A 783 -8.39 -5.63 -42.73
CA SER A 783 -8.97 -4.90 -41.61
C SER A 783 -9.80 -5.84 -40.75
N LEU A 784 -9.55 -5.80 -39.43
CA LEU A 784 -10.30 -6.55 -38.41
C LEU A 784 -11.26 -5.61 -37.69
N THR A 785 -12.49 -6.05 -37.45
CA THR A 785 -13.49 -5.37 -36.64
C THR A 785 -13.88 -6.24 -35.45
N LEU A 786 -13.65 -5.75 -34.24
CA LEU A 786 -14.16 -6.31 -32.99
C LEU A 786 -15.56 -5.74 -32.72
N SER A 787 -16.56 -6.60 -32.54
CA SER A 787 -17.95 -6.23 -32.30
C SER A 787 -18.51 -6.88 -31.04
N PHE A 788 -19.44 -6.20 -30.36
CA PHE A 788 -20.27 -6.77 -29.30
C PHE A 788 -21.74 -6.67 -29.68
N ALA A 789 -22.50 -7.77 -29.60
CA ALA A 789 -23.92 -7.81 -29.96
C ALA A 789 -24.22 -7.18 -31.35
N SER A 790 -23.35 -7.45 -32.33
CA SER A 790 -23.36 -6.87 -33.70
C SER A 790 -23.15 -5.34 -33.79
N THR A 791 -22.73 -4.68 -32.72
CA THR A 791 -22.27 -3.29 -32.71
C THR A 791 -20.73 -3.25 -32.75
N PRO A 792 -20.09 -2.61 -33.74
CA PRO A 792 -18.63 -2.44 -33.76
C PRO A 792 -18.13 -1.65 -32.55
N ILE A 793 -17.03 -2.11 -31.96
CA ILE A 793 -16.40 -1.54 -30.75
C ILE A 793 -15.01 -0.98 -31.07
N ASP A 794 -14.18 -1.74 -31.78
CA ASP A 794 -12.79 -1.38 -32.11
C ASP A 794 -12.41 -1.99 -33.49
N ALA A 795 -11.58 -1.34 -34.30
CA ALA A 795 -11.24 -1.84 -35.63
C ALA A 795 -9.88 -1.35 -36.14
N THR A 796 -9.14 -2.21 -36.85
CA THR A 796 -7.80 -1.86 -37.36
C THR A 796 -7.88 -0.86 -38.54
N PRO A 797 -6.95 0.10 -38.64
CA PRO A 797 -6.99 1.12 -39.68
C PRO A 797 -6.54 0.58 -41.04
N ASP A 798 -7.01 1.21 -42.12
CA ASP A 798 -6.54 0.97 -43.48
C ASP A 798 -5.25 1.77 -43.76
N CYS A 799 -4.14 1.06 -43.93
CA CYS A 799 -2.85 1.62 -44.35
C CYS A 799 -2.49 1.29 -45.81
N GLY A 800 -3.43 0.81 -46.63
CA GLY A 800 -3.15 0.19 -47.93
C GLY A 800 -2.35 -1.11 -47.81
N GLY A 801 -2.48 -1.77 -46.66
CA GLY A 801 -1.59 -2.79 -46.11
C GLY A 801 -1.79 -2.86 -44.59
N TRP A 802 -1.04 -3.74 -43.90
CA TRP A 802 -0.95 -3.68 -42.43
C TRP A 802 -0.14 -2.45 -41.99
N CYS A 803 -0.55 -1.82 -40.89
CA CYS A 803 0.11 -0.63 -40.32
C CYS A 803 1.36 -0.97 -39.46
N GLY A 804 1.71 -2.25 -39.38
CA GLY A 804 2.80 -2.80 -38.59
C GLY A 804 3.05 -4.26 -38.96
N GLY A 805 3.98 -4.91 -38.27
CA GLY A 805 4.45 -6.27 -38.58
C GLY A 805 5.47 -6.33 -39.73
N ASN A 806 6.06 -7.51 -39.97
CA ASN A 806 7.06 -7.72 -41.04
C ASN A 806 7.28 -9.22 -41.35
N THR A 807 7.11 -9.61 -42.62
CA THR A 807 7.32 -10.99 -43.13
C THR A 807 8.78 -11.44 -43.24
N THR A 808 9.75 -10.56 -43.00
CA THR A 808 11.19 -10.88 -43.08
C THR A 808 11.71 -11.51 -41.79
N ASN A 809 11.21 -11.02 -40.64
CA ASN A 809 11.56 -11.49 -39.30
C ASN A 809 10.35 -11.97 -38.50
N TYR A 810 9.17 -12.06 -39.12
CA TYR A 810 7.92 -12.54 -38.51
C TYR A 810 7.54 -11.72 -37.26
N ALA A 811 7.77 -10.41 -37.35
CA ALA A 811 7.37 -9.47 -36.32
C ALA A 811 5.89 -9.12 -36.43
N THR A 812 5.26 -8.93 -35.28
CA THR A 812 3.83 -8.63 -35.14
C THR A 812 3.50 -7.15 -35.38
N MET A 813 2.23 -6.88 -35.65
CA MET A 813 1.64 -5.55 -35.60
C MET A 813 1.11 -5.29 -34.19
N GLU A 814 1.77 -4.38 -33.47
CA GLU A 814 1.42 -3.96 -32.11
C GLU A 814 0.71 -2.60 -32.13
N ARG A 815 -0.27 -2.43 -31.25
CA ARG A 815 -0.81 -1.12 -30.86
C ARG A 815 0.15 -0.41 -29.90
N ARG A 816 0.28 0.91 -29.98
CA ARG A 816 1.12 1.70 -29.05
C ARG A 816 0.39 1.98 -27.74
N ASP A 817 -0.85 2.41 -27.86
CA ASP A 817 -1.67 2.89 -26.75
C ASP A 817 -3.11 2.33 -26.92
N PRO A 818 -3.64 1.58 -25.92
CA PRO A 818 -4.98 1.01 -26.00
C PRO A 818 -6.09 2.06 -25.87
N ASP A 819 -5.83 3.19 -25.21
CA ASP A 819 -6.80 4.26 -24.97
C ASP A 819 -6.97 5.13 -26.21
N ILE A 820 -5.88 5.39 -26.93
CA ILE A 820 -5.90 6.03 -28.25
C ILE A 820 -6.72 5.17 -29.24
N SER A 821 -7.47 5.85 -30.10
CA SER A 821 -8.33 5.20 -31.11
C SER A 821 -7.53 4.24 -32.01
N SER A 822 -8.12 3.07 -32.26
CA SER A 822 -7.58 2.07 -33.19
C SER A 822 -7.53 2.56 -34.62
N ALA A 823 -8.45 3.45 -35.02
CA ALA A 823 -8.54 4.01 -36.37
C ALA A 823 -7.43 5.04 -36.73
N ILE A 824 -6.43 5.24 -35.85
CA ILE A 824 -5.28 6.13 -36.08
C ILE A 824 -4.09 5.27 -36.50
N PRO A 825 -3.60 5.34 -37.76
CA PRO A 825 -2.45 4.57 -38.24
C PRO A 825 -1.20 4.69 -37.37
N GLU A 826 -0.92 5.89 -36.86
CA GLU A 826 0.22 6.20 -36.01
C GLU A 826 0.17 5.47 -34.65
N ASN A 827 -1.00 5.03 -34.20
CA ASN A 827 -1.18 4.22 -32.98
C ASN A 827 -0.78 2.75 -33.17
N TRP A 828 -0.21 2.38 -34.32
CA TRP A 828 0.27 1.03 -34.59
C TRP A 828 1.75 1.05 -35.01
N GLY A 829 2.36 -0.14 -35.04
CA GLY A 829 3.68 -0.36 -35.62
C GLY A 829 4.13 -1.81 -35.56
N THR A 830 5.35 -2.06 -35.97
CA THR A 830 6.01 -3.38 -35.86
C THR A 830 6.64 -3.54 -34.48
N ASN A 831 6.53 -4.73 -33.87
CA ASN A 831 7.27 -5.09 -32.66
C ASN A 831 8.78 -4.73 -32.81
N SER A 832 9.35 -4.19 -31.75
CA SER A 832 10.71 -3.62 -31.75
C SER A 832 11.85 -4.65 -31.84
N GLY A 833 11.57 -5.93 -31.56
CA GLY A 833 12.57 -6.99 -31.38
C GLY A 833 13.48 -6.83 -30.17
N LEU A 834 13.19 -5.86 -29.28
CA LEU A 834 13.90 -5.64 -28.01
C LEU A 834 13.13 -6.20 -26.81
N ILE A 835 11.79 -6.19 -26.90
CA ILE A 835 10.86 -6.67 -25.88
C ILE A 835 9.91 -7.62 -26.59
N ILE A 836 9.92 -8.88 -26.15
CA ILE A 836 9.25 -10.02 -26.78
C ILE A 836 8.81 -11.00 -25.68
N ASN A 837 7.79 -11.81 -25.94
CA ASN A 837 7.38 -12.89 -25.05
C ASN A 837 7.19 -14.21 -25.82
N GLY A 838 7.53 -15.33 -25.17
CA GLY A 838 7.33 -16.67 -25.70
C GLY A 838 8.24 -17.09 -26.87
N ASN A 839 7.95 -18.27 -27.39
CA ASN A 839 8.60 -18.94 -28.51
C ASN A 839 7.54 -19.45 -29.49
N GLY A 840 7.88 -19.53 -30.77
CA GLY A 840 7.03 -20.17 -31.79
C GLY A 840 7.12 -21.71 -31.75
N ALA A 841 6.32 -22.36 -32.59
CA ALA A 841 6.30 -23.82 -32.79
C ALA A 841 7.68 -24.44 -33.09
N ASP A 842 8.59 -23.70 -33.74
CA ASP A 842 9.96 -24.12 -34.05
C ASP A 842 10.95 -23.98 -32.86
N GLY A 843 10.50 -23.41 -31.74
CA GLY A 843 11.28 -23.15 -30.53
C GLY A 843 12.08 -21.84 -30.54
N ASN A 844 12.10 -21.08 -31.62
CA ASN A 844 12.74 -19.77 -31.67
C ASN A 844 11.93 -18.72 -30.89
N PRO A 845 12.54 -17.67 -30.32
CA PRO A 845 11.80 -16.57 -29.69
C PRO A 845 10.91 -15.85 -30.70
N LEU A 846 9.69 -15.48 -30.28
CA LEU A 846 8.78 -14.70 -31.12
C LEU A 846 9.26 -13.25 -31.26
N GLN A 847 8.82 -12.58 -32.30
CA GLN A 847 9.01 -11.13 -32.50
C GLN A 847 7.69 -10.40 -32.22
N GLY A 848 7.16 -10.63 -31.01
CA GLY A 848 5.86 -10.15 -30.52
C GLY A 848 5.72 -10.41 -29.02
N THR A 849 4.61 -9.99 -28.42
CA THR A 849 4.39 -9.95 -26.96
C THR A 849 3.11 -10.66 -26.48
N PRO A 850 2.78 -11.89 -26.95
CA PRO A 850 1.54 -12.58 -26.57
C PRO A 850 1.42 -12.73 -25.04
N LYS A 851 0.27 -12.31 -24.51
CA LYS A 851 -0.09 -12.18 -23.09
C LYS A 851 0.86 -11.31 -22.26
N ALA A 852 1.51 -10.34 -22.89
CA ALA A 852 2.39 -9.36 -22.28
C ALA A 852 2.12 -7.95 -22.84
N ARG A 853 2.78 -6.93 -22.27
CA ARG A 853 2.65 -5.56 -22.76
C ARG A 853 3.42 -5.38 -24.07
N ASN A 854 2.74 -4.88 -25.10
CA ASN A 854 3.31 -4.47 -26.39
C ASN A 854 4.65 -3.73 -26.24
N SER A 855 5.64 -4.12 -27.04
CA SER A 855 6.96 -3.48 -27.04
C SER A 855 6.92 -1.99 -27.39
N LEU A 856 5.90 -1.56 -28.14
CA LEU A 856 5.64 -0.16 -28.47
C LEU A 856 4.86 0.63 -27.40
N ASN A 857 4.35 -0.03 -26.35
CA ASN A 857 3.66 0.57 -25.20
C ASN A 857 4.64 0.80 -24.03
N TYR A 858 5.77 1.44 -24.34
CA TYR A 858 6.74 1.91 -23.36
C TYR A 858 6.87 3.42 -23.45
N PRO A 859 6.83 4.18 -22.33
CA PRO A 859 7.12 5.59 -22.35
C PRO A 859 8.59 5.76 -22.78
N VAL A 860 8.78 6.24 -24.01
CA VAL A 860 10.10 6.64 -24.48
C VAL A 860 10.55 7.78 -23.58
N ILE A 861 11.67 7.59 -22.87
CA ILE A 861 12.37 8.69 -22.24
C ILE A 861 12.96 9.53 -23.39
N GLU A 862 12.15 10.44 -23.93
CA GLU A 862 12.67 11.55 -24.71
C GLU A 862 13.57 12.35 -23.77
N ASN A 863 14.89 12.13 -23.89
CA ASN A 863 15.87 12.94 -23.20
C ASN A 863 15.55 14.41 -23.51
N PRO A 864 15.41 15.28 -22.50
CA PRO A 864 15.08 16.68 -22.74
C PRO A 864 16.10 17.27 -23.73
N PRO A 865 15.66 18.06 -24.72
CA PRO A 865 16.54 18.52 -25.79
C PRO A 865 17.76 19.21 -25.21
N GLU A 866 18.93 18.77 -25.67
CA GLU A 866 20.24 19.16 -25.13
C GLU A 866 20.33 20.70 -25.05
N PRO A 867 20.66 21.27 -23.87
CA PRO A 867 20.65 22.71 -23.70
C PRO A 867 21.68 23.35 -24.66
N PRO A 868 21.32 24.43 -25.38
CA PRO A 868 22.16 24.97 -26.43
C PRO A 868 23.51 25.44 -25.86
N ASP A 869 24.61 25.00 -26.49
CA ASP A 869 25.99 25.28 -26.09
C ASP A 869 26.20 26.74 -25.66
N THR A 870 26.53 26.94 -24.39
CA THR A 870 27.03 28.22 -23.89
C THR A 870 28.41 28.49 -24.49
N PRO A 871 28.66 29.62 -25.18
CA PRO A 871 29.96 29.90 -25.77
C PRO A 871 31.09 29.94 -24.73
N ASP A 872 32.18 29.24 -25.02
CA ASP A 872 33.41 29.20 -24.22
C ASP A 872 34.15 30.56 -24.28
N GLU A 873 33.96 31.41 -23.26
CA GLU A 873 34.63 32.71 -23.17
C GLU A 873 36.04 32.58 -22.57
N THR A 874 37.00 32.21 -23.43
CA THR A 874 38.40 32.06 -23.07
C THR A 874 39.10 33.41 -22.86
N GLU A 875 39.23 33.78 -21.58
CA GLU A 875 40.15 34.75 -20.96
C GLU A 875 41.36 35.19 -21.83
N ILE A 876 41.44 36.50 -22.14
CA ILE A 876 42.72 37.22 -22.27
C ILE A 876 42.60 38.58 -21.54
N THR A 877 43.67 38.98 -20.85
CA THR A 877 43.66 40.00 -19.79
C THR A 877 44.28 41.35 -20.16
N SER A 878 43.95 42.36 -19.33
CA SER A 878 44.86 43.39 -18.77
C SER A 878 44.80 44.86 -19.27
N GLU A 879 45.25 45.75 -18.37
CA GLU A 879 45.61 47.18 -18.48
C GLU A 879 44.53 48.30 -18.56
N ASP A 880 43.95 48.59 -17.38
CA ASP A 880 44.20 49.83 -16.57
C ASP A 880 43.76 51.25 -17.05
N THR A 881 43.56 52.11 -16.04
CA THR A 881 43.33 53.57 -16.02
C THR A 881 41.93 54.09 -16.38
N ALA A 882 41.57 55.21 -15.75
CA ALA A 882 40.21 55.77 -15.72
C ALA A 882 40.19 57.28 -16.00
N SER A 883 39.02 57.82 -16.38
CA SER A 883 38.47 59.04 -15.77
C SER A 883 37.06 59.39 -16.28
N ASN A 884 36.29 60.08 -15.42
CA ASN A 884 35.15 60.97 -15.71
C ASN A 884 33.89 60.30 -16.36
N ALA A 885 32.65 60.43 -15.86
CA ALA A 885 31.92 61.59 -15.31
C ALA A 885 31.70 62.70 -16.37
N GLU A 886 30.51 63.28 -16.57
CA GLU A 886 29.38 63.47 -15.66
C GLU A 886 28.01 63.32 -16.35
N ASN A 887 26.97 63.09 -15.53
CA ASN A 887 25.68 63.81 -15.54
C ASN A 887 25.13 64.43 -16.84
N THR A 888 23.93 63.97 -17.26
CA THR A 888 22.78 64.87 -17.46
C THR A 888 21.45 64.13 -17.33
N ALA A 889 20.43 64.88 -16.94
CA ALA A 889 19.03 64.55 -17.17
C ALA A 889 18.41 65.57 -18.13
N ASP A 890 17.13 65.34 -18.44
CA ASP A 890 16.08 66.35 -18.61
C ASP A 890 15.61 66.77 -20.01
N ASP A 891 14.29 67.02 -20.02
CA ASP A 891 13.40 67.75 -20.93
C ASP A 891 13.39 67.46 -22.46
N THR A 892 12.52 68.21 -23.13
CA THR A 892 11.78 67.85 -24.34
C THR A 892 12.05 68.80 -25.51
N SER A 893 11.59 68.39 -26.70
CA SER A 893 11.07 69.25 -27.78
C SER A 893 11.75 70.61 -28.03
N THR A 894 12.53 70.69 -29.13
CA THR A 894 12.83 71.98 -29.77
C THR A 894 12.09 72.13 -31.11
N THR A 895 11.61 73.34 -31.39
CA THR A 895 10.65 73.68 -32.44
C THR A 895 11.26 74.39 -33.65
N SER A 896 10.78 74.11 -34.87
CA SER A 896 10.61 75.06 -36.01
C SER A 896 10.22 74.30 -37.30
N THR A 897 9.44 74.81 -38.26
CA THR A 897 8.59 76.03 -38.37
C THR A 897 7.56 75.85 -39.50
N ALA A 898 6.31 76.29 -39.30
CA ALA A 898 5.35 76.88 -40.28
C ALA A 898 4.97 76.08 -41.58
N THR A 899 3.76 76.12 -42.16
CA THR A 899 2.46 76.82 -41.92
C THR A 899 1.34 76.16 -42.76
N THR A 900 0.08 76.10 -42.27
CA THR A 900 -1.25 76.09 -43.00
C THR A 900 -1.48 75.20 -44.26
N THR A 901 -2.62 74.58 -44.57
CA THR A 901 -4.02 74.44 -44.02
C THR A 901 -4.37 72.91 -43.97
N ASP A 902 -5.56 72.37 -43.64
CA ASP A 902 -6.97 72.80 -43.74
C ASP A 902 -7.88 72.00 -42.76
N SER A 903 -9.18 72.27 -42.72
CA SER A 903 -10.10 71.78 -41.67
C SER A 903 -10.77 70.42 -41.93
N GLN A 904 -10.69 69.53 -40.92
CA GLN A 904 -11.69 68.59 -40.34
C GLN A 904 -12.85 68.02 -41.19
N PRO A 905 -13.30 66.77 -40.96
CA PRO A 905 -13.06 65.95 -39.76
C PRO A 905 -11.78 65.11 -39.82
#